data_AF-A0A2J7RG99-F1
#
_entry.id   AF-A0A2J7RG99-F1
#
_cell.length_a   1.000
_cell.length_b   1.000
_cell.length_c   1.000
_cell.angle_alpha   90.00
_cell.angle_beta   90.00
_cell.angle_gamma   90.00
#
_symmetry.space_group_name_H-M   'P 1'
#
loop_
_entity.id
_entity.type
_entity.pdbx_description
1 polymer ?
#
loop_
_entity_poly.entity_id
_entity_poly.type
_entity_poly.pdbx_seq_one_letter_code
_entity_poly.pdbx_strand_id
1 'polypeptide(L)'
;MAETVSLPAHLEFSSLQDPGERYTLGDLLGSGVYSEVFEARDQENGGKRVAIKIQAVTPDTEEDLRNEYHILREFSCHPNLPDLYGIYLKKASSDSEHERVWFVMELCLGGPVRDLVRGLQEENRRMTEEHIAYILKEVVKVLVYLHENHVMHRDIKGSNILLTKDGEVKLVDFGLSRLLESTCDKRSTCLGSPGWMAPEVVASGLKEMDRTYDSRIDVWALGITAIELGDGKAPYQDMHPTRALFQIVKNPPPRLYRPANWSQQYNDFITECLEKNPEHRPYIMELLEHPFLAAVPENDFHLSTELKILAEDFANKGKSTRQTEVAVRNGCLKTGLSPEQEVMHLEDLAAMEKLDEDVILTELHERLKQGNYHTFVGDVLLVLTSNEQQPIYSDEFHAKYRFKDRSDNAPHIFSVADRAYQDMLHHQEPQYILLAGETLSGKTTNMLHLLRHLLFLGQGQNKTCDNVGKAMNIIHALGNAATPSNPNSTRHVLQLEIIFTQTGKVGSAVFWLYQLEKWRVTCQDKQQANFHIFYYFYDAMEANGRLTTYELDAGRRYQYLRILPVDSSNTNGAGVRENPTGNVEKFQELEQHLLDLGFQENQLETLYCLIASILNLGEIRFKQEQDKEVEIENPEAAAKVARLLRVDEKKFSWAIINYCAIQKGTAVRLRHTQVEAENARDVLASGIYFRLVDWIVNVINHKLSFTGAVL
;
A
#
# COMPACT_ATOMS: atom_id res chain seq x y z
N MET A 1 56.77 26.13 -11.39
CA MET A 1 56.87 24.73 -10.94
C MET A 1 56.20 24.69 -9.59
N ALA A 2 54.90 24.41 -9.59
CA ALA A 2 54.10 24.28 -8.38
C ALA A 2 54.34 22.88 -7.82
N GLU A 3 54.75 22.80 -6.57
CA GLU A 3 54.84 21.54 -5.84
C GLU A 3 53.45 20.90 -5.77
N THR A 4 53.29 19.78 -6.47
CA THR A 4 52.21 18.83 -6.25
C THR A 4 52.30 18.35 -4.81
N VAL A 5 51.38 18.81 -3.96
CA VAL A 5 51.15 18.25 -2.64
C VAL A 5 50.82 16.76 -2.83
N SER A 6 51.75 15.89 -2.44
CA SER A 6 51.53 14.45 -2.43
C SER A 6 50.46 14.11 -1.38
N LEU A 7 49.40 13.40 -1.78
CA LEU A 7 48.46 12.75 -0.85
C LEU A 7 49.25 11.95 0.22
N PRO A 8 49.10 12.24 1.53
CA PRO A 8 49.87 11.53 2.55
C PRO A 8 49.22 10.18 2.94
N ALA A 9 50.06 9.14 3.04
CA ALA A 9 49.89 7.83 3.67
C ALA A 9 48.46 7.25 3.79
N HIS A 10 48.06 6.43 2.81
CA HIS A 10 46.88 5.56 2.91
C HIS A 10 46.99 4.62 4.13
N LEU A 11 45.92 4.54 4.95
CA LEU A 11 45.79 3.55 6.03
C LEU A 11 45.93 2.14 5.45
N GLU A 12 47.00 1.42 5.76
CA GLU A 12 47.14 0.01 5.42
C GLU A 12 46.51 -0.86 6.52
N PHE A 13 45.34 -1.45 6.26
CA PHE A 13 44.64 -2.28 7.24
C PHE A 13 45.52 -3.43 7.76
N SER A 14 46.35 -4.03 6.91
CA SER A 14 47.30 -5.09 7.27
C SER A 14 48.35 -4.68 8.31
N SER A 15 48.59 -3.37 8.48
CA SER A 15 49.52 -2.83 9.47
C SER A 15 48.89 -2.62 10.86
N LEU A 16 47.56 -2.73 10.96
CA LEU A 16 46.83 -2.52 12.21
C LEU A 16 47.00 -3.71 13.16
N GLN A 17 47.11 -3.40 14.44
CA GLN A 17 47.22 -4.41 15.50
C GLN A 17 45.85 -5.02 15.82
N ASP A 18 45.86 -6.28 16.27
CA ASP A 18 44.67 -6.93 16.82
C ASP A 18 44.38 -6.37 18.22
N PRO A 19 43.12 -6.05 18.56
CA PRO A 19 42.79 -5.50 19.87
C PRO A 19 42.97 -6.49 21.03
N GLY A 20 43.12 -7.79 20.76
CA GLY A 20 43.36 -8.84 21.76
C GLY A 20 42.32 -8.83 22.89
N GLU A 21 42.82 -8.88 24.12
CA GLU A 21 42.00 -8.79 25.35
C GLU A 21 42.01 -7.39 25.99
N ARG A 22 42.62 -6.39 25.33
CA ARG A 22 42.75 -5.03 25.89
C ARG A 22 41.41 -4.38 26.20
N TYR A 23 40.42 -4.60 25.34
CA TYR A 23 39.10 -4.00 25.47
C TYR A 23 38.06 -5.04 25.83
N THR A 24 37.37 -4.83 26.96
CA THR A 24 36.20 -5.63 27.32
C THR A 24 34.95 -4.92 26.85
N LEU A 25 34.27 -5.47 25.83
CA LEU A 25 32.99 -4.96 25.33
C LEU A 25 31.89 -5.14 26.39
N GLY A 26 31.08 -4.11 26.56
CA GLY A 26 29.89 -4.06 27.41
C GLY A 26 28.63 -3.88 26.56
N ASP A 27 27.77 -2.96 26.97
CA ASP A 27 26.44 -2.76 26.35
C ASP A 27 26.55 -2.19 24.93
N LEU A 28 25.64 -2.61 24.04
CA LEU A 28 25.46 -2.03 22.72
C LEU A 28 24.83 -0.64 22.86
N LEU A 29 25.58 0.40 22.49
CA LEU A 29 25.17 1.81 22.55
C LEU A 29 24.36 2.23 21.34
N GLY A 30 24.60 1.63 20.17
CA GLY A 30 23.92 1.96 18.92
C GLY A 30 24.24 0.95 17.81
N SER A 31 23.28 0.74 16.91
CA SER A 31 23.44 -0.08 15.71
C SER A 31 22.95 0.73 14.52
N GLY A 32 23.87 1.06 13.61
CA GLY A 32 23.60 1.78 12.37
C GLY A 32 23.59 0.83 11.18
N VAL A 33 23.68 1.40 9.99
CA VAL A 33 23.65 0.64 8.72
C VAL A 33 24.97 -0.08 8.41
N TYR A 34 26.08 0.50 8.87
CA TYR A 34 27.42 0.00 8.57
C TYR A 34 28.22 -0.42 9.80
N SER A 35 27.75 -0.07 11.00
CA SER A 35 28.51 -0.24 12.24
C SER A 35 27.66 -0.55 13.46
N GLU A 36 28.29 -1.22 14.42
CA GLU A 36 27.80 -1.35 15.80
C GLU A 36 28.71 -0.56 16.74
N VAL A 37 28.13 0.14 17.70
CA VAL A 37 28.89 0.90 18.70
C VAL A 37 28.64 0.29 20.06
N PHE A 38 29.71 -0.13 20.73
CA PHE A 38 29.67 -0.72 22.07
C PHE A 38 30.33 0.21 23.09
N GLU A 39 29.81 0.20 24.31
CA GLU A 39 30.60 0.64 25.46
C GLU A 39 31.70 -0.39 25.70
N ALA A 40 32.91 0.04 26.05
CA ALA A 40 33.98 -0.86 26.45
C ALA A 40 34.84 -0.29 27.57
N ARG A 41 35.60 -1.16 28.24
CA ARG A 41 36.62 -0.78 29.22
C ARG A 41 38.02 -1.12 28.69
N ASP A 42 38.91 -0.13 28.68
CA ASP A 42 40.33 -0.28 28.36
C ASP A 42 41.09 -0.83 29.59
N GLN A 43 41.48 -2.10 29.55
CA GLN A 43 42.14 -2.79 30.66
C GLN A 43 43.58 -2.31 30.87
N GLU A 44 44.24 -1.81 29.84
CA GLU A 44 45.61 -1.31 29.94
C GLU A 44 45.68 0.11 30.49
N ASN A 45 44.58 0.86 30.41
CA ASN A 45 44.49 2.25 30.84
C ASN A 45 43.57 2.43 32.05
N GLY A 46 43.76 1.60 33.08
CA GLY A 46 43.07 1.74 34.37
C GLY A 46 41.55 1.54 34.31
N GLY A 47 41.04 0.80 33.32
CA GLY A 47 39.60 0.56 33.17
C GLY A 47 38.81 1.77 32.61
N LYS A 48 39.48 2.70 31.92
CA LYS A 48 38.83 3.85 31.27
C LYS A 48 37.69 3.37 30.37
N ARG A 49 36.50 3.98 30.53
CA ARG A 49 35.34 3.71 29.67
C ARG A 49 35.51 4.43 28.34
N VAL A 50 35.26 3.72 27.24
CA VAL A 50 35.40 4.18 25.85
C VAL A 50 34.21 3.71 25.02
N ALA A 51 33.99 4.34 23.87
CA ALA A 51 33.09 3.81 22.85
C ALA A 51 33.92 3.10 21.77
N ILE A 52 33.47 1.93 21.33
CA ILE A 52 34.11 1.15 20.25
C ILE A 52 33.11 0.98 19.12
N LYS A 53 33.37 1.66 18.00
CA LYS A 53 32.63 1.48 16.74
C LYS A 53 33.28 0.36 15.94
N ILE A 54 32.51 -0.69 15.67
CA ILE A 54 32.94 -1.90 14.96
C ILE A 54 32.30 -1.89 13.56
N GLN A 55 33.13 -2.00 12.53
CA GLN A 55 32.71 -2.02 11.13
C GLN A 55 33.36 -3.18 10.38
N ALA A 56 32.60 -3.84 9.49
CA ALA A 56 33.12 -4.89 8.64
C ALA A 56 33.89 -4.30 7.45
N VAL A 57 35.06 -4.88 7.16
CA VAL A 57 35.88 -4.54 5.99
C VAL A 57 35.38 -5.35 4.80
N THR A 58 34.76 -4.65 3.86
CA THR A 58 34.30 -5.20 2.58
C THR A 58 34.84 -4.33 1.46
N PRO A 59 34.92 -4.85 0.21
CA PRO A 59 35.36 -4.04 -0.93
C PRO A 59 34.57 -2.73 -1.08
N ASP A 60 33.28 -2.73 -0.73
CA ASP A 60 32.41 -1.56 -0.83
C ASP A 60 32.56 -0.55 0.33
N THR A 61 33.11 -0.96 1.48
CA THR A 61 33.26 -0.13 2.68
C THR A 61 34.70 0.30 2.94
N GLU A 62 35.67 -0.28 2.24
CA GLU A 62 37.09 -0.06 2.50
C GLU A 62 37.51 1.42 2.32
N GLU A 63 37.02 2.07 1.27
CA GLU A 63 37.31 3.49 1.01
C GLU A 63 36.68 4.40 2.07
N ASP A 64 35.44 4.10 2.44
CA ASP A 64 34.68 4.84 3.46
C ASP A 64 35.38 4.75 4.83
N LEU A 65 35.87 3.56 5.19
CA LEU A 65 36.67 3.30 6.39
C LEU A 65 37.98 4.12 6.44
N ARG A 66 38.70 4.18 5.30
CA ARG A 66 39.94 4.95 5.19
C ARG A 66 39.68 6.44 5.36
N ASN A 67 38.60 6.95 4.78
CA ASN A 67 38.18 8.34 4.91
C ASN A 67 37.76 8.68 6.35
N GLU A 68 36.94 7.84 6.98
CA GLU A 68 36.52 8.03 8.37
C GLU A 68 37.72 8.09 9.33
N TYR A 69 38.70 7.17 9.16
CA TYR A 69 39.93 7.21 9.94
C TYR A 69 40.74 8.50 9.72
N HIS A 70 40.90 8.93 8.47
CA HIS A 70 41.64 10.14 8.16
C HIS A 70 41.01 11.36 8.82
N ILE A 71 39.69 11.51 8.68
CA ILE A 71 38.95 12.64 9.24
C ILE A 71 39.07 12.66 10.77
N LEU A 72 38.82 11.52 11.43
CA LEU A 72 38.93 11.43 12.88
C LEU A 72 40.36 11.65 13.38
N ARG A 73 41.38 11.22 12.65
CA ARG A 73 42.77 11.41 13.07
C ARG A 73 43.23 12.87 12.91
N GLU A 74 42.91 13.49 11.78
CA GLU A 74 43.44 14.82 11.44
C GLU A 74 42.66 15.93 12.15
N PHE A 75 41.36 15.73 12.37
CA PHE A 75 40.45 16.80 12.81
C PHE A 75 39.94 16.65 14.26
N SER A 76 40.23 15.57 15.00
CA SER A 76 39.72 15.35 16.37
C SER A 76 40.12 16.40 17.40
N CYS A 77 41.00 17.35 17.07
CA CYS A 77 41.38 18.45 17.96
C CYS A 77 40.27 19.48 18.19
N HIS A 78 39.21 19.47 17.37
CA HIS A 78 38.07 20.37 17.55
C HIS A 78 37.21 19.95 18.76
N PRO A 79 36.81 20.87 19.64
CA PRO A 79 36.09 20.54 20.89
C PRO A 79 34.76 19.81 20.65
N ASN A 80 34.07 20.08 19.53
CA ASN A 80 32.81 19.40 19.19
C ASN A 80 33.00 18.11 18.36
N LEU A 81 34.21 17.56 18.28
CA LEU A 81 34.49 16.23 17.72
C LEU A 81 34.93 15.26 18.83
N PRO A 82 34.63 13.96 18.72
CA PRO A 82 35.08 12.97 19.69
C PRO A 82 36.58 12.70 19.54
N ASP A 83 37.27 12.53 20.67
CA ASP A 83 38.66 12.06 20.63
C ASP A 83 38.77 10.66 20.04
N LEU A 84 39.72 10.45 19.12
CA LEU A 84 40.11 9.12 18.64
C LEU A 84 41.29 8.60 19.47
N TYR A 85 41.08 7.52 20.24
CA TYR A 85 42.11 6.91 21.08
C TYR A 85 42.92 5.83 20.35
N GLY A 86 42.35 5.20 19.33
CA GLY A 86 43.05 4.18 18.55
C GLY A 86 42.18 3.50 17.50
N ILE A 87 42.84 2.75 16.62
CA ILE A 87 42.21 1.92 15.60
C ILE A 87 42.86 0.53 15.61
N TYR A 88 42.05 -0.51 15.50
CA TYR A 88 42.50 -1.90 15.52
C TYR A 88 41.81 -2.72 14.45
N LEU A 89 42.46 -3.78 13.98
CA LEU A 89 41.88 -4.73 13.02
C LEU A 89 41.76 -6.10 13.69
N LYS A 90 40.52 -6.53 13.90
CA LYS A 90 40.22 -7.89 14.34
C LYS A 90 40.05 -8.78 13.12
N LYS A 91 40.94 -9.77 12.99
CA LYS A 91 40.91 -10.70 11.86
C LYS A 91 39.67 -11.58 11.89
N ALA A 92 39.20 -11.99 10.72
CA ALA A 92 38.10 -12.92 10.59
C ALA A 92 38.42 -14.24 11.28
N SER A 93 37.45 -14.77 12.04
CA SER A 93 37.63 -16.03 12.79
C SER A 93 37.33 -17.27 11.93
N SER A 94 36.71 -17.08 10.77
CA SER A 94 36.37 -18.09 9.77
C SER A 94 36.36 -17.48 8.36
N ASP A 95 36.47 -18.32 7.33
CA ASP A 95 36.39 -17.89 5.92
C ASP A 95 35.01 -17.29 5.54
N SER A 96 33.99 -17.51 6.36
CA SER A 96 32.64 -16.95 6.19
C SER A 96 32.44 -15.58 6.84
N GLU A 97 33.44 -15.03 7.54
CA GLU A 97 33.36 -13.72 8.19
C GLU A 97 34.29 -12.71 7.53
N HIS A 98 33.88 -11.44 7.53
CA HIS A 98 34.74 -10.33 7.15
C HIS A 98 35.62 -9.89 8.32
N GLU A 99 36.81 -9.38 8.02
CA GLU A 99 37.64 -8.67 9.00
C GLU A 99 36.89 -7.46 9.55
N ARG A 100 37.16 -7.07 10.80
CA ARG A 100 36.44 -5.96 11.45
C ARG A 100 37.40 -4.91 11.97
N VAL A 101 37.15 -3.66 11.62
CA VAL A 101 37.88 -2.49 12.13
C VAL A 101 37.18 -1.96 13.38
N TRP A 102 37.96 -1.66 14.40
CA TRP A 102 37.50 -1.11 15.68
C TRP A 102 38.05 0.30 15.84
N PHE A 103 37.18 1.30 15.85
CA PHE A 103 37.51 2.67 16.22
C PHE A 103 37.24 2.87 17.70
N VAL A 104 38.30 3.13 18.47
CA VAL A 104 38.21 3.39 19.91
C VAL A 104 38.18 4.90 20.12
N MET A 105 37.09 5.40 20.67
CA MET A 105 36.80 6.84 20.75
C MET A 105 36.22 7.27 22.10
N GLU A 106 36.11 8.58 22.29
CA GLU A 106 35.45 9.21 23.43
C GLU A 106 34.03 8.67 23.64
N LEU A 107 33.70 8.34 24.90
CA LEU A 107 32.36 7.90 25.27
C LEU A 107 31.48 9.08 25.69
N CYS A 108 30.48 9.41 24.86
CA CYS A 108 29.50 10.46 25.13
C CYS A 108 28.33 9.92 25.97
N LEU A 109 28.41 10.07 27.30
CA LEU A 109 27.43 9.49 28.23
C LEU A 109 26.02 10.10 28.19
N GLY A 110 25.87 11.32 27.69
CA GLY A 110 24.57 11.96 27.48
C GLY A 110 23.79 11.37 26.30
N GLY A 111 24.45 10.58 25.45
CA GLY A 111 23.82 9.87 24.33
C GLY A 111 23.35 10.81 23.21
N PRO A 112 22.63 10.27 22.21
CA PRO A 112 22.14 11.06 21.07
C PRO A 112 21.05 12.06 21.47
N VAL A 113 21.09 13.27 20.91
CA VAL A 113 20.06 14.29 21.16
C VAL A 113 18.67 13.84 20.71
N ARG A 114 18.58 12.96 19.70
CA ARG A 114 17.31 12.32 19.29
C ARG A 114 16.65 11.54 20.43
N ASP A 115 17.43 10.81 21.24
CA ASP A 115 16.89 10.06 22.37
C ASP A 115 16.37 11.01 23.46
N LEU A 116 17.05 12.13 23.69
CA LEU A 116 16.60 13.18 24.61
C LEU A 116 15.27 13.79 24.14
N VAL A 117 15.16 14.18 22.87
CA VAL A 117 13.93 14.78 22.34
C VAL A 117 12.75 13.81 22.44
N ARG A 118 12.96 12.52 22.11
CA ARG A 118 11.94 11.49 22.27
C ARG A 118 11.53 11.29 23.73
N GLY A 119 12.49 11.23 24.66
CA GLY A 119 12.21 11.11 26.08
C GLY A 119 11.35 12.26 26.61
N LEU A 120 11.60 13.49 26.13
CA LEU A 120 10.75 14.65 26.45
C LEU A 120 9.33 14.47 25.91
N GLN A 121 9.17 13.97 24.67
CA GLN A 121 7.86 13.74 24.07
C GLN A 121 7.02 12.69 24.80
N GLU A 122 7.64 11.61 25.31
CA GLU A 122 6.95 10.59 26.12
C GLU A 122 6.31 11.20 27.38
N GLU A 123 6.90 12.28 27.92
CA GLU A 123 6.36 13.05 29.04
C GLU A 123 5.49 14.24 28.60
N ASN A 124 5.07 14.29 27.33
CA ASN A 124 4.34 15.42 26.72
C ASN A 124 5.06 16.78 26.85
N ARG A 125 6.40 16.76 26.91
CA ARG A 125 7.26 17.95 26.92
C ARG A 125 7.91 18.14 25.55
N ARG A 126 8.39 19.36 25.30
CA ARG A 126 9.18 19.72 24.11
C ARG A 126 10.50 20.32 24.57
N MET A 127 11.54 20.18 23.75
CA MET A 127 12.80 20.89 23.96
C MET A 127 12.57 22.39 23.74
N THR A 128 13.24 23.23 24.53
CA THR A 128 13.13 24.69 24.41
C THR A 128 13.94 25.18 23.21
N GLU A 129 13.55 26.31 22.64
CA GLU A 129 14.30 26.93 21.54
C GLU A 129 15.73 27.29 21.92
N GLU A 130 15.99 27.65 23.18
CA GLU A 130 17.34 27.96 23.69
C GLU A 130 18.25 26.73 23.68
N HIS A 131 17.75 25.56 24.10
CA HIS A 131 18.49 24.29 24.02
C HIS A 131 18.73 23.87 22.58
N ILE A 132 17.73 24.02 21.71
CA ILE A 132 17.85 23.73 20.27
C ILE A 132 18.90 24.65 19.63
N ALA A 133 18.83 25.96 19.89
CA ALA A 133 19.75 26.94 19.34
C ALA A 133 21.19 26.67 19.78
N TYR A 134 21.41 26.31 21.06
CA TYR A 134 22.73 25.91 21.55
C TYR A 134 23.26 24.67 20.82
N ILE A 135 22.46 23.61 20.71
CA ILE A 135 22.86 22.39 20.01
C ILE A 135 23.22 22.68 18.54
N LEU A 136 22.36 23.41 17.83
CA LEU A 136 22.59 23.74 16.43
C LEU A 136 23.80 24.67 16.26
N LYS A 137 24.04 25.63 17.16
CA LYS A 137 25.21 26.51 17.13
C LYS A 137 26.52 25.73 17.29
N GLU A 138 26.57 24.78 18.23
CA GLU A 138 27.74 23.92 18.41
C GLU A 138 28.00 23.02 17.20
N VAL A 139 26.94 22.50 16.56
CA VAL A 139 27.05 21.75 15.30
C VAL A 139 27.54 22.63 14.15
N VAL A 140 27.04 23.86 14.04
CA VAL A 140 27.49 24.81 13.02
C VAL A 140 28.98 25.16 13.18
N LYS A 141 29.47 25.33 14.41
CA LYS A 141 30.91 25.59 14.68
C LYS A 141 31.81 24.50 14.10
N VAL A 142 31.50 23.22 14.36
CA VAL A 142 32.29 22.11 13.81
C VAL A 142 32.11 21.95 12.30
N LEU A 143 30.92 22.21 11.75
CA LEU A 143 30.72 22.17 10.31
C LEU A 143 31.49 23.26 9.57
N VAL A 144 31.60 24.47 10.13
CA VAL A 144 32.50 25.52 9.61
C VAL A 144 33.92 24.99 9.52
N TYR A 145 34.44 24.45 10.63
CA TYR A 145 35.79 23.89 10.68
C TYR A 145 36.01 22.76 9.65
N LEU A 146 35.05 21.84 9.50
CA LEU A 146 35.13 20.76 8.52
C LEU A 146 35.08 21.30 7.08
N HIS A 147 34.17 22.22 6.77
CA HIS A 147 34.01 22.77 5.41
C HIS A 147 35.23 23.60 4.99
N GLU A 148 35.83 24.37 5.91
CA GLU A 148 37.10 25.09 5.69
C GLU A 148 38.26 24.13 5.36
N ASN A 149 38.24 22.93 5.94
CA ASN A 149 39.19 21.85 5.64
C ASN A 149 38.69 20.89 4.56
N HIS A 150 37.74 21.32 3.73
CA HIS A 150 37.25 20.56 2.57
C HIS A 150 36.62 19.20 2.92
N VAL A 151 36.02 19.06 4.11
CA VAL A 151 35.30 17.86 4.54
C VAL A 151 33.79 18.12 4.53
N MET A 152 33.04 17.24 3.86
CA MET A 152 31.56 17.19 3.96
C MET A 152 31.15 16.02 4.83
N HIS A 153 30.14 16.22 5.69
CA HIS A 153 29.68 15.18 6.61
C HIS A 153 28.64 14.24 5.99
N ARG A 154 27.65 14.76 5.25
CA ARG A 154 26.62 13.99 4.53
C ARG A 154 25.61 13.18 5.36
N ASP A 155 25.68 13.21 6.69
CA ASP A 155 24.76 12.47 7.56
C ASP A 155 24.44 13.23 8.86
N ILE A 156 24.12 14.52 8.73
CA ILE A 156 23.71 15.35 9.87
C ILE A 156 22.26 15.02 10.26
N LYS A 157 22.09 14.50 11.47
CA LYS A 157 20.80 14.11 12.07
C LYS A 157 20.93 14.02 13.59
N GLY A 158 19.80 14.03 14.31
CA GLY A 158 19.79 13.95 15.78
C GLY A 158 20.37 12.66 16.37
N SER A 159 20.49 11.56 15.60
CA SER A 159 21.19 10.34 16.08
C SER A 159 22.71 10.44 16.03
N ASN A 160 23.26 11.36 15.23
CA ASN A 160 24.71 11.58 15.07
C ASN A 160 25.22 12.81 15.83
N ILE A 161 24.37 13.46 16.62
CA ILE A 161 24.74 14.54 17.53
C ILE A 161 24.62 13.99 18.96
N LEU A 162 25.76 13.81 19.64
CA LEU A 162 25.82 13.25 20.98
C LEU A 162 26.08 14.34 22.03
N LEU A 163 25.63 14.07 23.25
CA LEU A 163 25.95 14.87 24.43
C LEU A 163 26.98 14.14 25.30
N THR A 164 27.99 14.88 25.78
CA THR A 164 28.92 14.37 26.81
C THR A 164 28.22 14.32 28.17
N LYS A 165 28.90 13.76 29.18
CA LYS A 165 28.43 13.77 30.58
C LYS A 165 28.31 15.19 31.16
N ASP A 166 28.90 16.18 30.50
CA ASP A 166 28.94 17.56 30.94
C ASP A 166 28.05 18.47 30.07
N GLY A 167 27.24 17.88 29.17
CA GLY A 167 26.29 18.60 28.31
C GLY A 167 26.93 19.29 27.12
N GLU A 168 28.17 18.94 26.79
CA GLU A 168 28.85 19.41 25.59
C GLU A 168 28.38 18.63 24.36
N VAL A 169 28.30 19.30 23.21
CA VAL A 169 27.80 18.72 21.95
C VAL A 169 28.97 18.17 21.15
N LYS A 170 28.84 16.92 20.71
CA LYS A 170 29.81 16.22 19.85
C LYS A 170 29.12 15.72 18.59
N LEU A 171 29.64 16.09 17.41
CA LEU A 171 29.22 15.54 16.13
C LEU A 171 30.01 14.25 15.85
N VAL A 172 29.31 13.17 15.51
CA VAL A 172 29.90 11.84 15.31
C VAL A 172 29.47 11.20 13.99
N ASP A 173 30.08 10.05 13.69
CA ASP A 173 29.82 9.19 12.53
C ASP A 173 30.26 9.79 11.18
N PHE A 174 31.51 9.54 10.82
CA PHE A 174 32.10 10.00 9.56
C PHE A 174 32.10 8.91 8.48
N GLY A 175 31.33 7.85 8.67
CA GLY A 175 31.31 6.69 7.77
C GLY A 175 30.77 7.00 6.36
N LEU A 176 30.04 8.10 6.19
CA LEU A 176 29.57 8.60 4.90
C LEU A 176 30.28 9.91 4.47
N SER A 177 31.20 10.40 5.30
CA SER A 177 31.93 11.65 5.07
C SER A 177 32.97 11.49 3.97
N ARG A 178 33.32 12.60 3.33
CA ARG A 178 34.25 12.60 2.19
C ARG A 178 35.13 13.84 2.18
N LEU A 179 36.41 13.65 1.84
CA LEU A 179 37.33 14.73 1.49
C LEU A 179 37.02 15.24 0.09
N LEU A 180 36.95 16.56 -0.04
CA LEU A 180 36.89 17.27 -1.31
C LEU A 180 38.32 17.62 -1.78
N GLU A 181 38.56 17.60 -3.09
CA GLU A 181 39.83 18.10 -3.67
C GLU A 181 39.86 19.64 -3.68
N SER A 182 38.68 20.29 -3.64
CA SER A 182 38.45 21.72 -3.39
C SER A 182 37.02 21.99 -2.89
N THR A 183 36.78 23.09 -2.18
CA THR A 183 35.44 23.48 -1.64
C THR A 183 34.34 23.64 -2.70
N CYS A 184 34.71 23.72 -3.98
CA CYS A 184 33.79 23.91 -5.12
C CYS A 184 33.57 22.63 -5.95
N ASP A 185 34.16 21.49 -5.56
CA ASP A 185 34.07 20.26 -6.35
C ASP A 185 32.72 19.57 -6.25
N LYS A 186 32.38 18.95 -7.37
CA LYS A 186 31.03 18.67 -7.82
C LYS A 186 30.88 17.14 -7.95
N ARG A 187 29.98 16.49 -7.16
CA ARG A 187 29.84 15.01 -7.06
C ARG A 187 28.45 14.45 -7.41
N SER A 188 28.36 13.23 -7.94
CA SER A 188 27.11 12.59 -8.40
C SER A 188 26.55 11.45 -7.55
N THR A 189 27.25 10.96 -6.51
CA THR A 189 26.80 9.78 -5.74
C THR A 189 25.64 10.08 -4.79
N CYS A 190 24.57 9.29 -4.86
CA CYS A 190 23.40 9.43 -3.99
C CYS A 190 23.60 8.62 -2.70
N LEU A 191 23.97 9.33 -1.63
CA LEU A 191 24.34 8.78 -0.31
C LEU A 191 23.69 9.59 0.82
N GLY A 192 23.19 8.91 1.86
CA GLY A 192 22.72 9.56 3.10
C GLY A 192 21.54 8.85 3.76
N SER A 193 21.12 9.36 4.93
CA SER A 193 19.89 8.94 5.61
C SER A 193 18.64 9.51 4.92
N PRO A 194 17.66 8.67 4.49
CA PRO A 194 16.41 9.13 3.89
C PRO A 194 15.69 10.13 4.79
N GLY A 195 15.25 11.27 4.24
CA GLY A 195 14.58 12.35 4.99
C GLY A 195 15.46 13.58 5.23
N TRP A 196 16.77 13.39 5.46
CA TRP A 196 17.75 14.47 5.65
C TRP A 196 18.52 14.81 4.37
N MET A 197 18.37 14.01 3.32
CA MET A 197 19.04 14.24 2.03
C MET A 197 18.51 15.48 1.33
N ALA A 198 19.42 16.31 0.81
CA ALA A 198 19.06 17.49 0.03
C ALA A 198 18.49 17.10 -1.36
N PRO A 199 17.57 17.90 -1.95
CA PRO A 199 16.92 17.57 -3.22
C PRO A 199 17.90 17.30 -4.36
N GLU A 200 19.02 18.01 -4.40
CA GLU A 200 20.07 17.84 -5.40
C GLU A 200 20.85 16.52 -5.28
N VAL A 201 21.02 15.99 -4.06
CA VAL A 201 21.64 14.66 -3.82
C VAL A 201 20.69 13.56 -4.29
N VAL A 202 19.40 13.70 -3.97
CA VAL A 202 18.37 12.76 -4.42
C VAL A 202 18.25 12.77 -5.93
N ALA A 203 18.26 13.96 -6.55
CA ALA A 203 18.18 14.11 -7.98
C ALA A 203 19.40 13.57 -8.74
N SER A 204 20.60 13.55 -8.13
CA SER A 204 21.80 12.99 -8.78
C SER A 204 21.79 11.46 -8.85
N GLY A 205 21.04 10.78 -7.96
CA GLY A 205 20.87 9.32 -7.99
C GLY A 205 19.69 8.84 -8.83
N LEU A 206 18.70 9.70 -9.08
CA LEU A 206 17.47 9.36 -9.82
C LEU A 206 17.53 9.74 -11.30
N LYS A 207 18.54 10.51 -11.72
CA LYS A 207 18.70 10.99 -13.10
C LYS A 207 20.15 10.83 -13.52
N GLU A 208 20.41 10.16 -14.64
CA GLU A 208 21.75 10.07 -15.25
C GLU A 208 22.22 11.40 -15.86
N MET A 209 21.99 12.53 -15.18
CA MET A 209 22.64 13.79 -15.54
C MET A 209 23.76 14.09 -14.55
N ASP A 210 24.86 14.64 -15.05
CA ASP A 210 26.03 15.20 -14.35
C ASP A 210 25.66 16.34 -13.38
N ARG A 211 24.65 16.13 -12.53
CA ARG A 211 24.27 17.02 -11.45
C ARG A 211 25.14 16.70 -10.27
N THR A 212 25.76 17.76 -9.81
CA THR A 212 26.81 17.68 -8.84
C THR A 212 26.52 18.61 -7.68
N TYR A 213 26.70 18.14 -6.47
CA TYR A 213 26.44 18.90 -5.24
C TYR A 213 27.74 19.24 -4.48
N ASP A 214 27.66 20.24 -3.60
CA ASP A 214 28.76 20.74 -2.74
C ASP A 214 28.40 20.63 -1.24
N SER A 215 29.17 21.29 -0.37
CA SER A 215 29.01 21.19 1.09
C SER A 215 27.69 21.75 1.64
N ARG A 216 26.92 22.50 0.84
CA ARG A 216 25.61 23.07 1.26
C ARG A 216 24.53 22.00 1.47
N ILE A 217 24.79 20.74 1.12
CA ILE A 217 23.91 19.63 1.49
C ILE A 217 23.84 19.44 3.02
N ASP A 218 24.92 19.76 3.75
CA ASP A 218 24.95 19.70 5.21
C ASP A 218 24.06 20.79 5.83
N VAL A 219 23.92 21.94 5.15
CA VAL A 219 22.99 23.02 5.56
C VAL A 219 21.54 22.56 5.46
N TRP A 220 21.17 21.86 4.39
CA TRP A 220 19.84 21.27 4.27
C TRP A 220 19.58 20.25 5.39
N ALA A 221 20.52 19.34 5.61
CA ALA A 221 20.42 18.32 6.65
C ALA A 221 20.32 18.93 8.06
N LEU A 222 21.00 20.06 8.31
CA LEU A 222 20.87 20.85 9.53
C LEU A 222 19.46 21.43 9.70
N GLY A 223 18.86 21.97 8.63
CA GLY A 223 17.47 22.46 8.64
C GLY A 223 16.45 21.37 8.94
N ILE A 224 16.65 20.16 8.39
CA ILE A 224 15.84 18.99 8.72
C ILE A 224 16.05 18.56 10.18
N THR A 225 17.29 18.60 10.67
CA THR A 225 17.63 18.30 12.07
C THR A 225 16.98 19.30 13.03
N ALA A 226 16.88 20.58 12.66
CA ALA A 226 16.12 21.55 13.44
C ALA A 226 14.65 21.14 13.55
N ILE A 227 13.98 20.81 12.43
CA ILE A 227 12.60 20.28 12.49
C ILE A 227 12.52 19.04 13.39
N GLU A 228 13.46 18.11 13.28
CA GLU A 228 13.54 16.91 14.13
C GLU A 228 13.62 17.27 15.62
N LEU A 229 14.44 18.23 16.02
CA LEU A 229 14.57 18.66 17.42
C LEU A 229 13.32 19.39 17.93
N GLY A 230 12.64 20.14 17.07
CA GLY A 230 11.41 20.86 17.43
C GLY A 230 10.18 19.96 17.53
N ASP A 231 9.88 19.23 16.46
CA ASP A 231 8.69 18.37 16.37
C ASP A 231 8.93 16.97 16.95
N GLY A 232 10.17 16.64 17.34
CA GLY A 232 10.64 15.35 17.86
C GLY A 232 10.64 14.20 16.86
N LYS A 233 10.39 14.51 15.59
CA LYS A 233 10.56 13.59 14.48
C LYS A 233 10.92 14.36 13.22
N ALA A 234 11.73 13.75 12.38
CA ALA A 234 12.07 14.33 11.09
C ALA A 234 10.86 14.24 10.11
N PRO A 235 10.80 15.14 9.11
CA PRO A 235 9.85 15.02 8.01
C PRO A 235 9.95 13.64 7.35
N TYR A 236 8.79 13.07 7.01
CA TYR A 236 8.69 11.78 6.30
C TYR A 236 9.29 10.56 7.02
N GLN A 237 9.67 10.64 8.31
CA GLN A 237 10.25 9.52 9.05
C GLN A 237 9.37 8.25 9.05
N ASP A 238 8.04 8.43 9.02
CA ASP A 238 7.06 7.33 9.00
C ASP A 238 6.75 6.80 7.58
N MET A 239 7.40 7.36 6.54
CA MET A 239 7.21 7.00 5.13
C MET A 239 8.28 6.02 4.65
N HIS A 240 7.97 5.20 3.64
CA HIS A 240 9.00 4.36 3.02
C HIS A 240 10.10 5.25 2.39
N PRO A 241 11.39 4.92 2.55
CA PRO A 241 12.51 5.73 2.07
C PRO A 241 12.38 6.21 0.63
N THR A 242 12.08 5.31 -0.32
CA THR A 242 11.92 5.65 -1.75
C THR A 242 10.85 6.73 -1.99
N ARG A 243 9.74 6.68 -1.24
CA ARG A 243 8.68 7.68 -1.33
C ARG A 243 9.11 9.01 -0.70
N ALA A 244 9.79 8.97 0.45
CA ALA A 244 10.34 10.17 1.07
C ALA A 244 11.29 10.91 0.11
N LEU A 245 12.16 10.19 -0.60
CA LEU A 245 13.04 10.76 -1.64
C LEU A 245 12.24 11.48 -2.74
N PHE A 246 11.17 10.87 -3.25
CA PHE A 246 10.32 11.49 -4.26
C PHE A 246 9.65 12.78 -3.75
N GLN A 247 9.15 12.76 -2.50
CA GLN A 247 8.54 13.93 -1.86
C GLN A 247 9.51 15.09 -1.72
N ILE A 248 10.74 14.81 -1.28
CA ILE A 248 11.80 15.81 -1.13
C ILE A 248 12.03 16.55 -2.45
N VAL A 249 12.05 15.84 -3.58
CA VAL A 249 12.28 16.46 -4.89
C VAL A 249 11.04 17.25 -5.37
N LYS A 250 9.84 16.69 -5.22
CA LYS A 250 8.61 17.23 -5.86
C LYS A 250 7.89 18.30 -5.06
N ASN A 251 7.76 18.13 -3.75
CA ASN A 251 6.92 19.01 -2.92
C ASN A 251 7.67 20.25 -2.42
N PRO A 252 7.00 21.31 -1.96
CA PRO A 252 7.67 22.41 -1.29
C PRO A 252 8.52 21.94 -0.08
N PRO A 253 9.55 22.71 0.34
CA PRO A 253 10.31 22.41 1.54
C PRO A 253 9.42 22.11 2.76
N PRO A 254 9.78 21.11 3.59
CA PRO A 254 9.03 20.83 4.80
C PRO A 254 9.13 22.00 5.79
N ARG A 255 8.15 22.07 6.68
CA ARG A 255 8.07 23.05 7.77
C ARG A 255 7.72 22.32 9.06
N LEU A 256 7.88 23.00 10.20
CA LEU A 256 7.38 22.53 11.49
C LEU A 256 5.88 22.23 11.39
N TYR A 257 5.39 21.20 12.08
CA TYR A 257 4.00 20.74 12.05
C TYR A 257 3.02 21.86 12.45
N ARG A 258 3.42 22.72 13.39
CA ARG A 258 2.68 23.93 13.78
C ARG A 258 3.64 25.11 13.92
N PRO A 259 3.93 25.85 12.84
CA PRO A 259 4.87 26.98 12.85
C PRO A 259 4.54 28.05 13.89
N ALA A 260 3.25 28.28 14.14
CA ALA A 260 2.75 29.25 15.12
C ALA A 260 3.09 28.92 16.58
N ASN A 261 3.57 27.71 16.87
CA ASN A 261 4.03 27.33 18.21
C ASN A 261 5.48 27.74 18.48
N TRP A 262 6.17 28.31 17.50
CA TRP A 262 7.60 28.58 17.51
C TRP A 262 7.88 30.04 17.13
N SER A 263 9.02 30.57 17.55
CA SER A 263 9.42 31.93 17.23
C SER A 263 9.61 32.13 15.73
N GLN A 264 9.45 33.38 15.27
CA GLN A 264 9.70 33.72 13.88
C GLN A 264 11.17 33.46 13.51
N GLN A 265 12.11 33.75 14.42
CA GLN A 265 13.54 33.50 14.21
C GLN A 265 13.83 32.02 13.96
N TYR A 266 13.17 31.10 14.68
CA TYR A 266 13.37 29.68 14.46
C TYR A 266 12.80 29.20 13.11
N ASN A 267 11.60 29.68 12.76
CA ASN A 267 10.99 29.39 11.47
C ASN A 267 11.81 29.96 10.29
N ASP A 268 12.39 31.14 10.44
CA ASP A 268 13.24 31.79 9.44
C ASP A 268 14.54 30.99 9.25
N PHE A 269 15.20 30.58 10.34
CA PHE A 269 16.40 29.72 10.29
C PHE A 269 16.15 28.43 9.48
N ILE A 270 15.05 27.74 9.75
CA ILE A 270 14.67 26.52 9.03
C ILE A 270 14.40 26.83 7.56
N THR A 271 13.73 27.95 7.27
CA THR A 271 13.39 28.34 5.89
C THR A 271 14.64 28.64 5.06
N GLU A 272 15.63 29.33 5.64
CA GLU A 272 16.91 29.61 4.99
C GLU A 272 17.72 28.33 4.73
N CYS A 273 17.76 27.42 5.71
CA CYS A 273 18.44 26.14 5.55
C CYS A 273 17.82 25.26 4.46
N LEU A 274 16.48 25.31 4.31
CA LEU A 274 15.71 24.47 3.40
C LEU A 274 15.41 25.14 2.04
N GLU A 275 16.26 26.07 1.61
CA GLU A 275 16.24 26.60 0.25
C GLU A 275 16.59 25.46 -0.75
N LYS A 276 15.67 25.19 -1.68
CA LYS A 276 15.79 24.09 -2.64
C LYS A 276 16.84 24.36 -3.69
N ASN A 277 17.00 25.60 -4.11
CA ASN A 277 18.06 25.94 -5.05
C ASN A 277 19.37 26.00 -4.27
N PRO A 278 20.31 25.05 -4.45
CA PRO A 278 21.56 25.05 -3.70
C PRO A 278 22.32 26.37 -3.89
N GLU A 279 22.23 27.01 -5.07
CA GLU A 279 22.88 28.29 -5.35
C GLU A 279 22.40 29.45 -4.48
N HIS A 280 21.17 29.39 -3.97
CA HIS A 280 20.61 30.40 -3.07
C HIS A 280 20.69 29.99 -1.60
N ARG A 281 21.07 28.73 -1.32
CA ARG A 281 21.24 28.24 0.05
C ARG A 281 22.52 28.83 0.65
N PRO A 282 22.48 29.37 1.88
CA PRO A 282 23.64 29.99 2.50
C PRO A 282 24.77 28.98 2.72
N TYR A 283 25.99 29.51 2.86
CA TYR A 283 27.12 28.72 3.35
C TYR A 283 27.01 28.55 4.87
N ILE A 284 27.57 27.46 5.40
CA ILE A 284 27.45 27.13 6.83
C ILE A 284 27.97 28.25 7.75
N MET A 285 29.00 28.98 7.31
CA MET A 285 29.57 30.12 8.04
C MET A 285 28.57 31.27 8.22
N GLU A 286 27.72 31.52 7.23
CA GLU A 286 26.72 32.59 7.26
C GLU A 286 25.63 32.31 8.32
N LEU A 287 25.37 31.02 8.61
CA LEU A 287 24.37 30.63 9.62
C LEU A 287 24.78 31.00 11.04
N LEU A 288 26.08 31.13 11.35
CA LEU A 288 26.53 31.56 12.69
C LEU A 288 26.02 32.96 13.05
N GLU A 289 25.82 33.81 12.04
CA GLU A 289 25.34 35.18 12.20
C GLU A 289 23.80 35.26 12.24
N HIS A 290 23.09 34.16 11.96
CA HIS A 290 21.63 34.14 11.95
C HIS A 290 21.07 34.48 13.35
N PRO A 291 20.06 35.36 13.47
CA PRO A 291 19.53 35.84 14.75
C PRO A 291 19.18 34.74 15.76
N PHE A 292 18.67 33.61 15.28
CA PHE A 292 18.35 32.44 16.11
C PHE A 292 19.56 31.86 16.85
N LEU A 293 20.73 31.74 16.18
CA LEU A 293 21.96 31.22 16.80
C LEU A 293 22.74 32.31 17.53
N ALA A 294 22.68 33.55 17.03
CA ALA A 294 23.27 34.72 17.67
C ALA A 294 22.63 35.04 19.04
N ALA A 295 21.37 34.63 19.26
CA ALA A 295 20.68 34.77 20.53
C ALA A 295 21.29 33.92 21.66
N VAL A 296 22.05 32.87 21.33
CA VAL A 296 22.74 32.04 22.34
C VAL A 296 23.88 32.87 22.98
N PRO A 297 23.86 33.10 24.29
CA PRO A 297 24.83 33.95 24.98
C PRO A 297 26.24 33.37 24.89
N GLU A 298 27.26 34.24 24.93
CA GLU A 298 28.67 33.81 24.94
C GLU A 298 29.04 32.97 26.19
N ASN A 299 28.36 33.20 27.31
CA ASN A 299 28.44 32.36 28.50
C ASN A 299 27.24 31.39 28.54
N ASP A 300 27.40 30.28 27.83
CA ASP A 300 26.42 29.22 27.63
C ASP A 300 26.49 28.09 28.67
N PHE A 301 27.33 28.23 29.71
CA PHE A 301 27.53 27.21 30.76
C PHE A 301 26.23 26.75 31.44
N HIS A 302 25.24 27.64 31.55
CA HIS A 302 23.93 27.28 32.09
C HIS A 302 23.15 26.35 31.15
N LEU A 303 23.23 26.55 29.82
CA LEU A 303 22.55 25.71 28.83
C LEU A 303 23.17 24.31 28.77
N SER A 304 24.50 24.21 28.81
CA SER A 304 25.18 22.91 28.89
C SER A 304 24.84 22.17 30.20
N THR A 305 24.78 22.89 31.32
CA THR A 305 24.38 22.31 32.61
C THR A 305 22.93 21.83 32.60
N GLU A 306 22.00 22.60 32.01
CA GLU A 306 20.61 22.19 31.86
C GLU A 306 20.45 20.98 30.95
N LEU A 307 21.16 20.96 29.81
CA LEU A 307 21.18 19.82 28.90
C LEU A 307 21.76 18.57 29.55
N LYS A 308 22.78 18.70 30.39
CA LYS A 308 23.30 17.60 31.21
C LYS A 308 22.21 17.02 32.11
N ILE A 309 21.50 17.87 32.86
CA ILE A 309 20.42 17.42 33.77
C ILE A 309 19.32 16.74 32.97
N LEU A 310 18.92 17.32 31.83
CA LEU A 310 17.91 16.73 30.95
C LEU A 310 18.38 15.38 30.38
N ALA A 311 19.62 15.28 29.93
CA ALA A 311 20.17 14.02 29.44
C ALA A 311 20.17 12.94 30.54
N GLU A 312 20.53 13.29 31.78
CA GLU A 312 20.47 12.38 32.94
C GLU A 312 19.04 11.92 33.26
N ASP A 313 18.07 12.85 33.27
CA ASP A 313 16.66 12.57 33.57
C ASP A 313 15.98 11.67 32.52
N PHE A 314 16.41 11.77 31.26
CA PHE A 314 15.76 11.12 30.12
C PHE A 314 16.57 9.99 29.45
N ALA A 315 17.80 9.73 29.90
CA ALA A 315 18.75 8.78 29.31
C ALA A 315 18.20 7.36 29.07
N ASN A 316 17.25 6.90 29.89
CA ASN A 316 16.71 5.54 29.80
C ASN A 316 15.34 5.46 29.13
N LYS A 317 14.55 6.54 29.14
CA LYS A 317 13.18 6.55 28.61
C LYS A 317 13.20 6.54 27.08
N GLY A 318 14.01 7.43 26.51
CA GLY A 318 14.18 7.57 25.08
C GLY A 318 14.95 6.45 24.38
N LYS A 319 15.32 5.32 25.00
CA LYS A 319 16.03 4.21 24.33
C LYS A 319 15.10 3.14 23.76
N SER A 320 13.88 3.03 24.27
CA SER A 320 12.99 1.86 24.07
C SER A 320 12.39 1.71 22.66
N THR A 321 12.43 2.76 21.83
CA THR A 321 11.69 2.85 20.55
C THR A 321 12.58 3.05 19.33
N ARG A 322 13.87 2.70 19.37
CA ARG A 322 14.79 2.94 18.23
C ARG A 322 14.34 2.15 16.99
N GLN A 323 13.91 2.87 15.96
CA GLN A 323 13.71 2.31 14.62
C GLN A 323 15.07 1.95 14.01
N THR A 324 15.12 0.86 13.25
CA THR A 324 16.30 0.45 12.49
C THR A 324 16.67 1.55 11.50
N GLU A 325 17.94 1.96 11.48
CA GLU A 325 18.40 2.98 10.54
C GLU A 325 18.40 2.44 9.11
N VAL A 326 18.12 3.32 8.16
CA VAL A 326 18.15 3.06 6.72
C VAL A 326 19.07 4.06 6.08
N ALA A 327 19.89 3.63 5.12
CA ALA A 327 20.71 4.52 4.29
C ALA A 327 20.45 4.22 2.81
N VAL A 328 20.55 5.27 1.99
CA VAL A 328 20.52 5.16 0.53
C VAL A 328 21.95 5.13 0.02
N ARG A 329 22.24 4.20 -0.89
CA ARG A 329 23.51 4.13 -1.62
C ARG A 329 23.24 3.70 -3.06
N ASN A 330 23.46 4.62 -4.01
CA ASN A 330 23.40 4.36 -5.46
C ASN A 330 22.12 3.66 -5.93
N GLY A 331 20.95 4.14 -5.49
CA GLY A 331 19.67 3.52 -5.90
C GLY A 331 19.24 2.32 -5.06
N CYS A 332 20.07 1.88 -4.10
CA CYS A 332 19.73 0.81 -3.16
C CYS A 332 19.46 1.38 -1.75
N LEU A 333 18.59 0.70 -1.00
CA LEU A 333 18.38 0.87 0.43
C LEU A 333 19.11 -0.22 1.18
N LYS A 334 19.78 0.17 2.27
CA LYS A 334 20.36 -0.76 3.22
C LYS A 334 19.77 -0.48 4.61
N THR A 335 19.18 -1.50 5.21
CA THR A 335 18.45 -1.42 6.48
C THR A 335 19.23 -2.15 7.57
N GLY A 336 19.71 -1.42 8.57
CA GLY A 336 20.58 -1.94 9.62
C GLY A 336 21.80 -2.67 9.06
N LEU A 337 22.25 -3.71 9.74
CA LEU A 337 23.43 -4.51 9.37
C LEU A 337 23.15 -5.60 8.33
N SER A 338 21.98 -5.59 7.69
CA SER A 338 21.64 -6.60 6.67
C SER A 338 22.67 -6.58 5.54
N PRO A 339 23.17 -7.75 5.08
CA PRO A 339 24.00 -7.82 3.88
C PRO A 339 23.18 -7.57 2.61
N GLU A 340 21.85 -7.69 2.67
CA GLU A 340 20.95 -7.52 1.54
C GLU A 340 20.75 -6.02 1.24
N GLN A 341 21.05 -5.63 -0.01
CA GLN A 341 20.71 -4.32 -0.54
C GLN A 341 19.39 -4.43 -1.30
N GLU A 342 18.41 -3.61 -0.93
CA GLU A 342 17.11 -3.56 -1.60
C GLU A 342 17.14 -2.49 -2.69
N VAL A 343 16.92 -2.88 -3.95
CA VAL A 343 16.86 -1.91 -5.06
C VAL A 343 15.60 -1.07 -4.93
N MET A 344 15.73 0.26 -5.05
CA MET A 344 14.59 1.16 -5.02
C MET A 344 13.81 1.07 -6.34
N HIS A 345 12.65 0.43 -6.29
CA HIS A 345 11.73 0.36 -7.42
C HIS A 345 10.80 1.57 -7.49
N LEU A 346 10.49 2.00 -8.71
CA LEU A 346 9.57 3.11 -8.93
C LEU A 346 8.13 2.63 -8.71
N GLU A 347 7.36 3.41 -7.94
CA GLU A 347 5.94 3.16 -7.70
C GLU A 347 5.04 3.69 -8.82
N ASP A 348 5.56 4.59 -9.65
CA ASP A 348 4.91 5.16 -10.83
C ASP A 348 5.81 5.05 -12.06
N LEU A 349 5.41 4.19 -13.00
CA LEU A 349 6.18 3.94 -14.22
C LEU A 349 6.20 5.14 -15.16
N ALA A 350 5.27 6.11 -15.03
CA ALA A 350 5.31 7.33 -15.82
C ALA A 350 6.49 8.25 -15.45
N ALA A 351 7.14 8.01 -14.31
CA ALA A 351 8.32 8.75 -13.88
C ALA A 351 9.63 8.17 -14.44
N MET A 352 9.59 7.05 -15.17
CA MET A 352 10.78 6.42 -15.75
C MET A 352 11.41 7.31 -16.84
N GLU A 353 12.73 7.41 -16.84
CA GLU A 353 13.46 8.20 -17.85
C GLU A 353 13.43 7.55 -19.24
N LYS A 354 13.57 6.21 -19.27
CA LYS A 354 13.51 5.42 -20.50
C LYS A 354 12.26 4.55 -20.51
N LEU A 355 11.32 4.93 -21.38
CA LEU A 355 10.10 4.17 -21.64
C LEU A 355 10.37 3.13 -22.74
N ASP A 356 10.88 1.98 -22.31
CA ASP A 356 11.16 0.82 -23.17
C ASP A 356 10.41 -0.39 -22.61
N GLU A 357 9.87 -1.23 -23.49
CA GLU A 357 9.02 -2.37 -23.11
C GLU A 357 9.76 -3.34 -22.18
N ASP A 358 11.01 -3.69 -22.51
CA ASP A 358 11.79 -4.65 -21.74
C ASP A 358 12.10 -4.12 -20.32
N VAL A 359 12.37 -2.80 -20.22
CA VAL A 359 12.64 -2.13 -18.95
C VAL A 359 11.39 -2.09 -18.08
N ILE A 360 10.23 -1.75 -18.66
CA ILE A 360 8.95 -1.74 -17.95
C ILE A 360 8.58 -3.13 -17.45
N LEU A 361 8.74 -4.16 -18.30
CA LEU A 361 8.44 -5.54 -17.95
C LEU A 361 9.35 -6.05 -16.84
N THR A 362 10.64 -5.70 -16.88
CA THR A 362 11.60 -6.06 -15.83
C THR A 362 11.22 -5.40 -14.50
N GLU A 363 10.88 -4.11 -14.51
CA GLU A 363 10.46 -3.39 -13.30
C GLU A 363 9.18 -3.99 -12.69
N LEU A 364 8.17 -4.27 -13.51
CA LEU A 364 6.94 -4.93 -13.07
C LEU A 364 7.21 -6.35 -12.51
N HIS A 365 8.14 -7.08 -13.12
CA HIS A 365 8.50 -8.43 -12.69
C HIS A 365 9.22 -8.42 -11.33
N GLU A 366 10.16 -7.50 -11.11
CA GLU A 366 10.85 -7.36 -9.82
C GLU A 366 9.90 -6.90 -8.71
N ARG A 367 9.00 -5.93 -9.00
CA ARG A 367 7.94 -5.52 -8.06
C ARG A 367 7.04 -6.71 -7.70
N LEU A 368 6.67 -7.54 -8.67
CA LEU A 368 5.86 -8.73 -8.43
C LEU A 368 6.58 -9.73 -7.51
N LYS A 369 7.89 -9.96 -7.70
CA LYS A 369 8.69 -10.84 -6.82
C LYS A 369 8.72 -10.36 -5.38
N GLN A 370 8.71 -9.04 -5.17
CA GLN A 370 8.67 -8.41 -3.85
C GLN A 370 7.27 -8.39 -3.22
N GLY A 371 6.25 -8.91 -3.91
CA GLY A 371 4.86 -8.87 -3.44
C GLY A 371 4.17 -7.52 -3.64
N ASN A 372 4.69 -6.67 -4.53
CA ASN A 372 4.09 -5.39 -4.91
C ASN A 372 3.24 -5.56 -6.18
N TYR A 373 1.95 -5.82 -6.00
CA TYR A 373 1.00 -6.13 -7.07
C TYR A 373 0.35 -4.91 -7.72
N HIS A 374 0.51 -3.75 -7.12
CA HIS A 374 -0.09 -2.49 -7.53
C HIS A 374 1.02 -1.53 -7.96
N THR A 375 0.86 -0.92 -9.13
CA THR A 375 1.83 0.04 -9.68
C THR A 375 1.08 1.14 -10.42
N PHE A 376 1.46 2.40 -10.20
CA PHE A 376 0.89 3.49 -10.97
C PHE A 376 1.54 3.62 -12.35
N VAL A 377 0.76 4.12 -13.30
CA VAL A 377 1.20 4.56 -14.62
C VAL A 377 0.50 5.88 -14.89
N GLY A 378 1.08 6.98 -14.41
CA GLY A 378 0.40 8.29 -14.44
C GLY A 378 -0.90 8.21 -13.64
N ASP A 379 -2.05 8.50 -14.23
CA ASP A 379 -3.35 8.42 -13.53
C ASP A 379 -3.97 7.02 -13.50
N VAL A 380 -3.34 6.03 -14.14
CA VAL A 380 -3.83 4.65 -14.18
C VAL A 380 -3.18 3.84 -13.06
N LEU A 381 -3.96 3.00 -12.38
CA LEU A 381 -3.43 1.98 -11.48
C LEU A 381 -3.41 0.63 -12.20
N LEU A 382 -2.21 0.08 -12.40
CA LEU A 382 -2.01 -1.27 -12.90
C LEU A 382 -2.05 -2.25 -11.72
N VAL A 383 -2.87 -3.32 -11.86
CA VAL A 383 -3.00 -4.37 -10.85
C VAL A 383 -2.66 -5.72 -11.46
N LEU A 384 -1.58 -6.33 -10.98
CA LEU A 384 -1.15 -7.68 -11.35
C LEU A 384 -1.67 -8.67 -10.31
N THR A 385 -2.63 -9.52 -10.68
CA THR A 385 -3.30 -10.42 -9.72
C THR A 385 -2.47 -11.69 -9.48
N SER A 386 -2.19 -12.05 -8.22
CA SER A 386 -1.45 -13.29 -7.88
C SER A 386 -2.33 -14.53 -7.67
N ASN A 387 -3.65 -14.43 -7.85
CA ASN A 387 -4.63 -15.47 -7.50
C ASN A 387 -4.60 -15.95 -6.03
N GLU A 388 -3.79 -15.32 -5.18
CA GLU A 388 -3.68 -15.60 -3.75
C GLU A 388 -4.40 -14.52 -2.92
N GLN A 389 -4.86 -14.89 -1.72
CA GLN A 389 -5.41 -13.91 -0.78
C GLN A 389 -4.26 -13.08 -0.20
N GLN A 390 -4.37 -11.76 -0.35
CA GLN A 390 -3.35 -10.83 0.11
C GLN A 390 -3.80 -10.12 1.39
N PRO A 391 -2.91 -9.93 2.39
CA PRO A 391 -3.24 -9.27 3.65
C PRO A 391 -3.42 -7.74 3.52
N ILE A 392 -3.37 -7.19 2.31
CA ILE A 392 -3.39 -5.74 2.02
C ILE A 392 -4.79 -5.11 2.00
N TYR A 393 -5.83 -5.88 2.30
CA TYR A 393 -7.23 -5.43 2.28
C TYR A 393 -7.90 -5.50 3.67
N SER A 394 -7.11 -5.45 4.74
CA SER A 394 -7.61 -5.45 6.12
C SER A 394 -8.14 -4.08 6.56
N ASP A 395 -8.81 -4.04 7.71
CA ASP A 395 -9.32 -2.79 8.32
C ASP A 395 -8.18 -1.79 8.62
N GLU A 396 -6.99 -2.29 8.93
CA GLU A 396 -5.80 -1.45 9.12
C GLU A 396 -5.42 -0.72 7.82
N PHE A 397 -5.55 -1.39 6.67
CA PHE A 397 -5.32 -0.77 5.36
C PHE A 397 -6.43 0.23 5.02
N HIS A 398 -7.68 -0.03 5.39
CA HIS A 398 -8.74 0.97 5.27
C HIS A 398 -8.38 2.27 6.03
N ALA A 399 -7.91 2.17 7.27
CA ALA A 399 -7.46 3.32 8.04
C ALA A 399 -6.20 3.98 7.47
N LYS A 400 -5.25 3.19 6.94
CA LYS A 400 -4.00 3.67 6.35
C LYS A 400 -4.21 4.61 5.17
N TYR A 401 -5.18 4.32 4.30
CA TYR A 401 -5.45 5.07 3.07
C TYR A 401 -6.50 6.17 3.22
N ARG A 402 -7.19 6.25 4.36
CA ARG A 402 -8.27 7.22 4.58
C ARG A 402 -7.76 8.66 4.63
N PHE A 403 -8.32 9.52 3.78
CA PHE A 403 -7.98 10.94 3.67
C PHE A 403 -6.48 11.17 3.50
N LYS A 404 -5.88 10.42 2.58
CA LYS A 404 -4.45 10.49 2.28
C LYS A 404 -4.22 10.91 0.85
N ASP A 405 -3.15 11.67 0.64
CA ASP A 405 -2.72 11.98 -0.71
C ASP A 405 -2.15 10.72 -1.37
N ARG A 406 -2.23 10.68 -2.71
CA ARG A 406 -1.65 9.59 -3.52
C ARG A 406 -0.19 9.28 -3.12
N SER A 407 0.55 10.31 -2.76
CA SER A 407 1.98 10.24 -2.47
C SER A 407 2.30 9.83 -1.03
N ASP A 408 1.30 9.75 -0.16
CA ASP A 408 1.48 9.40 1.26
C ASP A 408 1.66 7.89 1.47
N ASN A 409 1.11 7.08 0.57
CA ASN A 409 1.06 5.62 0.66
C ASN A 409 1.50 4.96 -0.65
N ALA A 410 1.85 3.68 -0.57
CA ALA A 410 2.18 2.88 -1.75
C ALA A 410 0.98 2.76 -2.72
N PRO A 411 1.20 2.42 -4.00
CA PRO A 411 0.11 2.22 -4.95
C PRO A 411 -0.87 1.17 -4.44
N HIS A 412 -2.15 1.48 -4.47
CA HIS A 412 -3.20 0.58 -3.99
C HIS A 412 -4.58 0.98 -4.52
N ILE A 413 -5.50 0.03 -4.68
CA ILE A 413 -6.86 0.33 -5.13
C ILE A 413 -7.60 1.29 -4.18
N PHE A 414 -7.26 1.26 -2.88
CA PHE A 414 -7.81 2.19 -1.88
C PHE A 414 -7.36 3.63 -2.10
N SER A 415 -6.15 3.86 -2.59
CA SER A 415 -5.68 5.21 -2.91
C SER A 415 -6.48 5.84 -4.06
N VAL A 416 -6.89 5.04 -5.05
CA VAL A 416 -7.75 5.48 -6.16
C VAL A 416 -9.16 5.80 -5.64
N ALA A 417 -9.70 4.96 -4.75
CA ALA A 417 -10.99 5.17 -4.13
C ALA A 417 -11.02 6.43 -3.25
N ASP A 418 -10.00 6.61 -2.39
CA ASP A 418 -9.88 7.74 -1.48
C ASP A 418 -9.70 9.06 -2.24
N ARG A 419 -8.86 9.06 -3.29
CA ARG A 419 -8.71 10.22 -4.17
C ARG A 419 -10.03 10.59 -4.85
N ALA A 420 -10.72 9.64 -5.48
CA ALA A 420 -12.01 9.92 -6.11
C ALA A 420 -13.04 10.43 -5.09
N TYR A 421 -13.05 9.88 -3.88
CA TYR A 421 -13.95 10.35 -2.82
C TYR A 421 -13.62 11.78 -2.37
N GLN A 422 -12.35 12.11 -2.18
CA GLN A 422 -11.91 13.45 -1.85
C GLN A 422 -12.19 14.45 -2.98
N ASP A 423 -11.84 14.12 -4.23
CA ASP A 423 -12.07 14.96 -5.41
C ASP A 423 -13.57 15.25 -5.58
N MET A 424 -14.43 14.24 -5.39
CA MET A 424 -15.89 14.41 -5.39
C MET A 424 -16.36 15.41 -4.32
N LEU A 425 -15.83 15.33 -3.09
CA LEU A 425 -16.22 16.23 -1.99
C LEU A 425 -15.71 17.66 -2.17
N HIS A 426 -14.47 17.80 -2.65
CA HIS A 426 -13.82 19.09 -2.82
C HIS A 426 -14.34 19.85 -4.04
N HIS A 427 -14.50 19.17 -5.17
CA HIS A 427 -14.90 19.79 -6.43
C HIS A 427 -16.41 19.75 -6.67
N GLN A 428 -17.15 18.94 -5.90
CA GLN A 428 -18.60 18.71 -6.10
C GLN A 428 -18.92 18.18 -7.50
N GLU A 429 -18.00 17.39 -8.08
CA GLU A 429 -18.14 16.79 -9.39
C GLU A 429 -18.21 15.26 -9.30
N PRO A 430 -19.09 14.59 -10.07
CA PRO A 430 -19.14 13.13 -10.13
C PRO A 430 -17.82 12.53 -10.60
N GLN A 431 -17.36 11.47 -9.94
CA GLN A 431 -16.13 10.75 -10.28
C GLN A 431 -16.44 9.41 -10.92
N TYR A 432 -15.64 9.01 -11.90
CA TYR A 432 -15.83 7.79 -12.68
C TYR A 432 -14.61 6.90 -12.58
N ILE A 433 -14.79 5.68 -12.08
CA ILE A 433 -13.72 4.68 -11.98
C ILE A 433 -14.03 3.52 -12.92
N LEU A 434 -13.19 3.36 -13.95
CA LEU A 434 -13.33 2.30 -14.96
C LEU A 434 -12.37 1.16 -14.65
N LEU A 435 -12.90 -0.06 -14.47
CA LEU A 435 -12.09 -1.27 -14.34
C LEU A 435 -12.07 -2.04 -15.66
N ALA A 436 -10.92 -2.03 -16.33
CA ALA A 436 -10.68 -2.74 -17.60
C ALA A 436 -9.71 -3.91 -17.43
N GLY A 437 -9.84 -4.93 -18.28
CA GLY A 437 -8.96 -6.09 -18.29
C GLY A 437 -9.64 -7.35 -18.83
N GLU A 438 -8.85 -8.38 -19.11
CA GLU A 438 -9.33 -9.66 -19.65
C GLU A 438 -10.04 -10.53 -18.60
N THR A 439 -10.63 -11.64 -19.03
CA THR A 439 -11.19 -12.63 -18.09
C THR A 439 -10.07 -13.11 -17.16
N LEU A 440 -10.36 -13.24 -15.85
CA LEU A 440 -9.39 -13.55 -14.78
C LEU A 440 -8.41 -12.44 -14.37
N SER A 441 -8.49 -11.24 -14.95
CA SER A 441 -7.62 -10.12 -14.56
C SER A 441 -7.93 -9.50 -13.18
N GLY A 442 -8.83 -10.09 -12.38
CA GLY A 442 -9.19 -9.59 -11.05
C GLY A 442 -10.18 -8.43 -11.01
N LYS A 443 -10.83 -8.03 -12.12
CA LYS A 443 -11.79 -6.89 -12.16
C LYS A 443 -12.85 -6.93 -11.05
N THR A 444 -13.60 -8.02 -10.96
CA THR A 444 -14.69 -8.14 -9.98
C THR A 444 -14.16 -8.10 -8.54
N THR A 445 -13.01 -8.72 -8.29
CA THR A 445 -12.34 -8.70 -6.97
C THR A 445 -11.90 -7.28 -6.60
N ASN A 446 -11.23 -6.58 -7.50
CA ASN A 446 -10.80 -5.19 -7.29
C ASN A 446 -11.98 -4.22 -7.13
N MET A 447 -13.06 -4.41 -7.91
CA MET A 447 -14.30 -3.66 -7.75
C MET A 447 -14.89 -3.84 -6.34
N LEU A 448 -14.87 -5.06 -5.79
CA LEU A 448 -15.36 -5.33 -4.43
C LEU A 448 -14.47 -4.67 -3.36
N HIS A 449 -13.15 -4.71 -3.52
CA HIS A 449 -12.24 -4.00 -2.60
C HIS A 449 -12.45 -2.49 -2.65
N LEU A 450 -12.58 -1.93 -3.85
CA LEU A 450 -12.90 -0.52 -4.07
C LEU A 450 -14.23 -0.14 -3.42
N LEU A 451 -15.28 -0.93 -3.63
CA LEU A 451 -16.59 -0.73 -3.01
C LEU A 451 -16.49 -0.72 -1.49
N ARG A 452 -15.83 -1.73 -0.88
CA ARG A 452 -15.65 -1.79 0.57
C ARG A 452 -14.97 -0.54 1.11
N HIS A 453 -13.96 -0.02 0.40
CA HIS A 453 -13.26 1.19 0.83
C HIS A 453 -14.14 2.44 0.72
N LEU A 454 -14.89 2.61 -0.37
CA LEU A 454 -15.84 3.71 -0.50
C LEU A 454 -16.93 3.67 0.60
N LEU A 455 -17.44 2.48 0.92
CA LEU A 455 -18.42 2.30 2.01
C LEU A 455 -17.81 2.59 3.39
N PHE A 456 -16.53 2.29 3.60
CA PHE A 456 -15.78 2.63 4.81
C PHE A 456 -15.58 4.15 4.93
N LEU A 457 -15.21 4.83 3.85
CA LEU A 457 -15.02 6.29 3.84
C LEU A 457 -16.33 7.04 4.11
N GLY A 458 -17.42 6.58 3.49
CA GLY A 458 -18.76 7.14 3.67
C GLY A 458 -19.57 6.50 4.79
N GLN A 459 -18.94 5.78 5.73
CA GLN A 459 -19.65 5.09 6.79
C GLN A 459 -20.45 6.07 7.66
N GLY A 460 -21.76 5.82 7.77
CA GLY A 460 -22.68 6.59 8.60
C GLY A 460 -23.28 5.74 9.72
N GLN A 461 -24.19 6.35 10.51
CA GLN A 461 -24.97 5.60 11.51
C GLN A 461 -26.08 4.74 10.88
N ASN A 462 -26.40 4.99 9.60
CA ASN A 462 -27.46 4.29 8.88
C ASN A 462 -26.95 2.96 8.32
N LYS A 463 -27.85 1.99 8.20
CA LYS A 463 -27.58 0.67 7.60
C LYS A 463 -27.39 0.72 6.07
N THR A 464 -27.32 1.90 5.46
CA THR A 464 -27.22 2.06 4.01
C THR A 464 -25.98 1.37 3.46
N CYS A 465 -24.81 1.54 4.08
CA CYS A 465 -23.57 0.90 3.62
C CYS A 465 -23.70 -0.64 3.60
N ASP A 466 -24.23 -1.22 4.68
CA ASP A 466 -24.45 -2.67 4.78
C ASP A 466 -25.43 -3.15 3.70
N ASN A 467 -26.50 -2.38 3.46
CA ASN A 467 -27.50 -2.69 2.44
C ASN A 467 -26.92 -2.66 1.03
N VAL A 468 -26.01 -1.73 0.71
CA VAL A 468 -25.30 -1.71 -0.59
C VAL A 468 -24.43 -2.96 -0.75
N GLY A 469 -23.71 -3.36 0.31
CA GLY A 469 -22.91 -4.59 0.31
C GLY A 469 -23.76 -5.85 0.08
N LYS A 470 -24.89 -5.96 0.78
CA LYS A 470 -25.85 -7.08 0.62
C LYS A 470 -26.47 -7.12 -0.78
N ALA A 471 -26.84 -5.97 -1.33
CA ALA A 471 -27.35 -5.83 -2.69
C ALA A 471 -26.33 -6.33 -3.74
N MET A 472 -25.05 -6.00 -3.58
CA MET A 472 -23.99 -6.50 -4.44
C MET A 472 -23.89 -8.03 -4.41
N ASN A 473 -23.97 -8.64 -3.22
CA ASN A 473 -23.95 -10.10 -3.08
C ASN A 473 -25.13 -10.77 -3.79
N ILE A 474 -26.33 -10.18 -3.69
CA ILE A 474 -27.52 -10.67 -4.41
C ILE A 474 -27.32 -10.62 -5.92
N ILE A 475 -26.85 -9.49 -6.45
CA ILE A 475 -26.60 -9.31 -7.88
C ILE A 475 -25.57 -10.31 -8.38
N HIS A 476 -24.49 -10.55 -7.63
CA HIS A 476 -23.50 -11.57 -7.99
C HIS A 476 -24.07 -12.99 -7.98
N ALA A 477 -24.96 -13.35 -7.05
CA ALA A 477 -25.61 -14.67 -7.05
C ALA A 477 -26.50 -14.90 -8.29
N LEU A 478 -27.12 -13.82 -8.80
CA LEU A 478 -27.95 -13.83 -10.01
C LEU A 478 -27.15 -13.68 -11.30
N GLY A 479 -26.01 -13.00 -11.25
CA GLY A 479 -25.26 -12.59 -12.44
C GLY A 479 -23.99 -13.39 -12.72
N ASN A 480 -23.48 -14.11 -11.72
CA ASN A 480 -22.28 -14.91 -11.88
C ASN A 480 -22.59 -16.38 -12.18
N ALA A 481 -21.67 -17.01 -12.90
CA ALA A 481 -21.72 -18.43 -13.22
C ALA A 481 -20.31 -19.03 -13.28
N ALA A 482 -20.22 -20.34 -13.05
CA ALA A 482 -18.95 -21.05 -13.23
C ALA A 482 -18.69 -21.37 -14.70
N THR A 483 -17.45 -21.15 -15.12
CA THR A 483 -16.89 -21.46 -16.44
C THR A 483 -15.69 -22.39 -16.26
N PRO A 484 -15.20 -23.09 -17.32
CA PRO A 484 -14.05 -23.98 -17.20
C PRO A 484 -12.79 -23.33 -16.62
N SER A 485 -12.59 -22.03 -16.85
CA SER A 485 -11.41 -21.28 -16.38
C SER A 485 -11.66 -20.41 -15.15
N ASN A 486 -12.91 -20.05 -14.85
CA ASN A 486 -13.27 -19.17 -13.74
C ASN A 486 -14.52 -19.70 -13.00
N PRO A 487 -14.39 -20.14 -11.72
CA PRO A 487 -15.51 -20.67 -10.95
C PRO A 487 -16.56 -19.61 -10.56
N ASN A 488 -16.24 -18.32 -10.67
CA ASN A 488 -17.13 -17.21 -10.32
C ASN A 488 -17.06 -16.08 -11.37
N SER A 489 -17.32 -16.42 -12.64
CA SER A 489 -17.29 -15.47 -13.75
C SER A 489 -18.52 -14.57 -13.73
N THR A 490 -18.32 -13.25 -13.71
CA THR A 490 -19.39 -12.25 -13.90
C THR A 490 -19.86 -12.26 -15.36
N ARG A 491 -21.15 -12.52 -15.61
CA ARG A 491 -21.73 -12.70 -16.96
C ARG A 491 -22.62 -11.55 -17.40
N HIS A 492 -22.29 -10.35 -16.94
CA HIS A 492 -22.93 -9.08 -17.28
C HIS A 492 -21.93 -7.93 -17.10
N VAL A 493 -22.27 -6.75 -17.63
CA VAL A 493 -21.61 -5.50 -17.29
C VAL A 493 -22.37 -4.87 -16.13
N LEU A 494 -21.66 -4.44 -15.10
CA LEU A 494 -22.23 -3.79 -13.92
C LEU A 494 -21.73 -2.35 -13.83
N GLN A 495 -22.65 -1.41 -13.74
CA GLN A 495 -22.36 -0.03 -13.35
C GLN A 495 -23.03 0.21 -11.99
N LEU A 496 -22.21 0.60 -11.01
CA LEU A 496 -22.66 0.96 -9.67
C LEU A 496 -22.43 2.45 -9.48
N GLU A 497 -23.48 3.17 -9.10
CA GLU A 497 -23.43 4.55 -8.69
C GLU A 497 -23.64 4.63 -7.18
N ILE A 498 -22.68 5.19 -6.44
CA ILE A 498 -22.79 5.43 -5.00
C ILE A 498 -22.98 6.93 -4.81
N ILE A 499 -24.08 7.30 -4.16
CA ILE A 499 -24.44 8.69 -3.96
C ILE A 499 -24.12 9.06 -2.52
N PHE A 500 -23.25 10.04 -2.36
CA PHE A 500 -22.85 10.57 -1.06
C PHE A 500 -23.63 11.85 -0.74
N THR A 501 -23.95 12.02 0.53
CA THR A 501 -24.56 13.25 1.06
C THR A 501 -23.52 14.38 1.12
N GLN A 502 -23.98 15.62 1.35
CA GLN A 502 -23.08 16.78 1.54
C GLN A 502 -22.08 16.58 2.70
N THR A 503 -22.38 15.70 3.65
CA THR A 503 -21.48 15.36 4.77
C THR A 503 -20.48 14.25 4.44
N GLY A 504 -20.46 13.74 3.21
CA GLY A 504 -19.63 12.61 2.77
C GLY A 504 -20.14 11.23 3.16
N LYS A 505 -21.26 11.12 3.87
CA LYS A 505 -21.86 9.81 4.20
C LYS A 505 -22.59 9.21 3.01
N VAL A 506 -22.58 7.89 2.85
CA VAL A 506 -23.37 7.20 1.82
C VAL A 506 -24.87 7.43 2.04
N GLY A 507 -25.53 8.06 1.08
CA GLY A 507 -26.97 8.34 1.10
C GLY A 507 -27.79 7.25 0.40
N SER A 508 -27.36 6.84 -0.79
CA SER A 508 -28.03 5.82 -1.60
C SER A 508 -27.05 5.18 -2.61
N ALA A 509 -27.51 4.14 -3.31
CA ALA A 509 -26.79 3.55 -4.42
C ALA A 509 -27.75 3.07 -5.50
N VAL A 510 -27.28 3.05 -6.75
CA VAL A 510 -28.04 2.59 -7.92
C VAL A 510 -27.21 1.58 -8.68
N PHE A 511 -27.83 0.44 -8.98
CA PHE A 511 -27.23 -0.65 -9.74
C PHE A 511 -27.84 -0.70 -11.15
N TRP A 512 -26.97 -0.69 -12.14
CA TRP A 512 -27.34 -0.89 -13.54
C TRP A 512 -26.67 -2.15 -14.08
N LEU A 513 -27.49 -3.09 -14.53
CA LEU A 513 -27.04 -4.35 -15.09
C LEU A 513 -27.28 -4.36 -16.59
N TYR A 514 -26.19 -4.44 -17.37
CA TYR A 514 -26.24 -4.45 -18.82
C TYR A 514 -25.74 -5.78 -19.38
N GLN A 515 -26.24 -6.15 -20.56
CA GLN A 515 -25.75 -7.29 -21.33
C GLN A 515 -25.64 -8.61 -20.53
N LEU A 516 -26.65 -8.91 -19.70
CA LEU A 516 -26.74 -10.24 -19.07
C LEU A 516 -26.72 -11.32 -20.15
N GLU A 517 -25.88 -12.34 -19.97
CA GLU A 517 -25.76 -13.47 -20.90
C GLU A 517 -26.98 -14.40 -20.82
N LYS A 518 -28.14 -13.96 -21.33
CA LYS A 518 -29.44 -14.65 -21.19
C LYS A 518 -29.42 -16.08 -21.74
N TRP A 519 -28.66 -16.32 -22.80
CA TRP A 519 -28.50 -17.63 -23.44
C TRP A 519 -27.86 -18.68 -22.51
N ARG A 520 -27.18 -18.26 -21.43
CA ARG A 520 -26.60 -19.20 -20.45
C ARG A 520 -27.65 -20.07 -19.76
N VAL A 521 -28.87 -19.56 -19.57
CA VAL A 521 -29.96 -20.29 -18.92
C VAL A 521 -30.26 -21.58 -19.68
N THR A 522 -30.31 -21.49 -21.01
CA THR A 522 -30.76 -22.57 -21.90
C THR A 522 -29.65 -23.22 -22.72
N CYS A 523 -28.39 -22.83 -22.46
CA CYS A 523 -27.23 -23.39 -23.13
C CYS A 523 -27.16 -24.92 -22.95
N GLN A 524 -26.85 -25.63 -24.03
CA GLN A 524 -26.71 -27.09 -24.05
C GLN A 524 -25.28 -27.56 -23.73
N ASP A 525 -24.30 -26.65 -23.67
CA ASP A 525 -22.92 -26.96 -23.33
C ASP A 525 -22.80 -27.37 -21.85
N LYS A 526 -22.58 -28.67 -21.61
CA LYS A 526 -22.44 -29.25 -20.27
C LYS A 526 -21.12 -28.90 -19.59
N GLN A 527 -20.14 -28.33 -20.30
CA GLN A 527 -18.91 -27.86 -19.66
C GLN A 527 -19.14 -26.57 -18.87
N GLN A 528 -20.20 -25.84 -19.19
CA GLN A 528 -20.52 -24.57 -18.54
C GLN A 528 -21.64 -24.74 -17.52
N ALA A 529 -21.43 -24.25 -16.30
CA ALA A 529 -22.48 -24.21 -15.31
C ALA A 529 -23.54 -23.16 -15.67
N ASN A 530 -24.73 -23.28 -15.08
CA ASN A 530 -25.74 -22.23 -15.09
C ASN A 530 -25.39 -21.13 -14.08
N PHE A 531 -26.24 -20.11 -13.99
CA PHE A 531 -26.10 -19.10 -12.94
C PHE A 531 -26.19 -19.74 -11.55
N HIS A 532 -25.41 -19.20 -10.62
CA HIS A 532 -25.25 -19.78 -9.28
C HIS A 532 -26.58 -19.97 -8.55
N ILE A 533 -27.50 -19.03 -8.71
CA ILE A 533 -28.83 -19.05 -8.10
C ILE A 533 -29.62 -20.34 -8.36
N PHE A 534 -29.49 -20.98 -9.52
CA PHE A 534 -30.22 -22.22 -9.81
C PHE A 534 -29.77 -23.37 -8.91
N TYR A 535 -28.47 -23.44 -8.62
CA TYR A 535 -27.89 -24.44 -7.74
C TYR A 535 -28.18 -24.13 -6.27
N TYR A 536 -28.01 -22.86 -5.87
CA TYR A 536 -28.33 -22.39 -4.52
C TYR A 536 -29.77 -22.72 -4.15
N PHE A 537 -30.71 -22.34 -5.04
CA PHE A 537 -32.13 -22.59 -4.86
C PHE A 537 -32.46 -24.09 -4.80
N TYR A 538 -32.05 -24.87 -5.81
CA TYR A 538 -32.43 -26.28 -5.86
C TYR A 538 -31.89 -27.05 -4.65
N ASP A 539 -30.61 -26.89 -4.35
CA ASP A 539 -29.95 -27.67 -3.28
C ASP A 539 -30.53 -27.29 -1.90
N ALA A 540 -30.89 -26.01 -1.68
CA ALA A 540 -31.58 -25.58 -0.47
C ALA A 540 -33.01 -26.11 -0.35
N MET A 541 -33.76 -26.18 -1.46
CA MET A 541 -35.11 -26.76 -1.44
C MET A 541 -35.09 -28.27 -1.19
N GLU A 542 -34.07 -28.97 -1.68
CA GLU A 542 -33.83 -30.39 -1.41
C GLU A 542 -33.48 -30.63 0.06
N ALA A 543 -32.52 -29.87 0.60
CA ALA A 543 -32.11 -29.97 2.00
C ALA A 543 -33.26 -29.66 2.99
N ASN A 544 -34.13 -28.70 2.66
CA ASN A 544 -35.25 -28.29 3.49
C ASN A 544 -36.54 -29.12 3.26
N GLY A 545 -36.52 -30.11 2.35
CA GLY A 545 -37.70 -30.93 2.05
C GLY A 545 -38.85 -30.18 1.37
N ARG A 546 -38.55 -29.07 0.68
CA ARG A 546 -39.53 -28.16 0.03
C ARG A 546 -39.66 -28.37 -1.49
N LEU A 547 -38.98 -29.36 -2.07
CA LEU A 547 -39.04 -29.61 -3.52
C LEU A 547 -40.46 -29.79 -4.04
N THR A 548 -41.30 -30.56 -3.32
CA THR A 548 -42.70 -30.82 -3.72
C THR A 548 -43.56 -29.57 -3.69
N THR A 549 -43.27 -28.61 -2.80
CA THR A 549 -43.94 -27.30 -2.76
C THR A 549 -43.77 -26.52 -4.06
N TYR A 550 -42.61 -26.67 -4.71
CA TYR A 550 -42.27 -25.97 -5.94
C TYR A 550 -42.33 -26.87 -7.18
N GLU A 551 -43.07 -27.99 -7.11
CA GLU A 551 -43.25 -28.92 -8.23
C GLU A 551 -41.91 -29.44 -8.78
N LEU A 552 -40.92 -29.64 -7.91
CA LEU A 552 -39.60 -30.16 -8.28
C LEU A 552 -39.43 -31.63 -7.84
N ASP A 553 -38.85 -32.42 -8.73
CA ASP A 553 -38.39 -33.79 -8.47
C ASP A 553 -36.96 -33.82 -7.90
N ALA A 554 -36.66 -34.82 -7.05
CA ALA A 554 -35.36 -35.00 -6.39
C ALA A 554 -34.26 -35.56 -7.31
N GLY A 555 -32.99 -35.37 -6.92
CA GLY A 555 -31.83 -35.98 -7.59
C GLY A 555 -31.14 -35.15 -8.68
N ARG A 556 -31.39 -33.83 -8.75
CA ARG A 556 -30.68 -32.85 -9.62
C ARG A 556 -30.69 -33.20 -11.12
N ARG A 557 -31.73 -33.85 -11.63
CA ARG A 557 -31.80 -34.37 -13.01
C ARG A 557 -32.34 -33.39 -14.06
N TYR A 558 -32.35 -32.09 -13.76
CA TYR A 558 -32.87 -31.07 -14.67
C TYR A 558 -31.88 -30.73 -15.78
N GLN A 559 -32.37 -30.60 -17.02
CA GLN A 559 -31.58 -30.23 -18.20
C GLN A 559 -30.79 -28.94 -17.96
N TYR A 560 -31.42 -27.92 -17.37
CA TYR A 560 -30.79 -26.63 -17.12
C TYR A 560 -29.83 -26.60 -15.92
N LEU A 561 -29.82 -27.60 -15.04
CA LEU A 561 -28.79 -27.72 -13.99
C LEU A 561 -27.48 -28.27 -14.55
N ARG A 562 -27.53 -29.02 -15.67
CA ARG A 562 -26.35 -29.53 -16.38
C ARG A 562 -25.38 -30.32 -15.46
N ILE A 563 -25.92 -31.15 -14.58
CA ILE A 563 -25.14 -32.03 -13.71
C ILE A 563 -24.39 -33.06 -14.55
N LEU A 564 -23.09 -33.19 -14.30
CA LEU A 564 -22.24 -34.18 -14.97
C LEU A 564 -22.32 -35.53 -14.24
N PRO A 565 -22.18 -36.67 -14.94
CA PRO A 565 -22.05 -37.98 -14.30
C PRO A 565 -20.83 -38.04 -13.39
N VAL A 566 -20.96 -38.77 -12.28
CA VAL A 566 -19.97 -38.85 -11.17
C VAL A 566 -18.57 -39.28 -11.62
N ASP A 567 -18.45 -40.06 -12.71
CA ASP A 567 -17.17 -40.56 -13.22
C ASP A 567 -16.29 -39.51 -13.94
N SER A 568 -16.78 -38.26 -14.08
CA SER A 568 -16.12 -37.19 -14.86
C SER A 568 -15.37 -36.17 -14.00
N SER A 569 -15.32 -36.33 -12.68
CA SER A 569 -14.72 -35.35 -11.78
C SER A 569 -13.20 -35.45 -11.75
N ASN A 570 -12.53 -34.66 -12.60
CA ASN A 570 -11.20 -34.16 -12.25
C ASN A 570 -11.40 -33.25 -11.03
N THR A 571 -11.04 -33.73 -9.85
CA THR A 571 -11.27 -33.11 -8.52
C THR A 571 -10.46 -31.84 -8.25
N ASN A 572 -9.85 -31.24 -9.26
CA ASN A 572 -9.16 -29.96 -9.12
C ASN A 572 -10.10 -28.81 -9.48
N GLY A 573 -10.95 -28.43 -8.51
CA GLY A 573 -11.80 -27.24 -8.54
C GLY A 573 -13.29 -27.54 -8.52
N ALA A 574 -13.84 -28.01 -7.38
CA ALA A 574 -15.27 -28.16 -7.20
C ALA A 574 -15.97 -26.77 -7.28
N GLY A 575 -16.65 -26.50 -8.39
CA GLY A 575 -17.42 -25.28 -8.58
C GLY A 575 -18.76 -25.32 -7.85
N VAL A 576 -19.59 -24.30 -8.08
CA VAL A 576 -20.95 -24.23 -7.52
C VAL A 576 -21.80 -25.43 -7.92
N ARG A 577 -21.60 -26.00 -9.11
CA ARG A 577 -22.35 -27.19 -9.56
C ARG A 577 -22.01 -28.42 -8.72
N GLU A 578 -20.76 -28.58 -8.31
CA GLU A 578 -20.21 -29.75 -7.61
C GLU A 578 -20.27 -29.65 -6.08
N ASN A 579 -20.79 -28.54 -5.51
CA ASN A 579 -20.83 -28.31 -4.07
C ASN A 579 -22.25 -28.08 -3.50
N PRO A 580 -23.10 -29.13 -3.41
CA PRO A 580 -24.47 -29.00 -2.88
C PRO A 580 -24.53 -28.45 -1.46
N THR A 581 -23.64 -28.89 -0.56
CA THR A 581 -23.65 -28.45 0.85
C THR A 581 -23.38 -26.95 0.97
N GLY A 582 -22.35 -26.44 0.28
CA GLY A 582 -22.06 -25.00 0.30
C GLY A 582 -23.12 -24.15 -0.41
N ASN A 583 -23.87 -24.73 -1.35
CA ASN A 583 -24.97 -24.03 -2.02
C ASN A 583 -26.14 -23.75 -1.07
N VAL A 584 -26.41 -24.65 -0.12
CA VAL A 584 -27.45 -24.46 0.91
C VAL A 584 -27.11 -23.24 1.77
N GLU A 585 -25.86 -23.16 2.27
CA GLU A 585 -25.38 -22.04 3.08
C GLU A 585 -25.48 -20.72 2.32
N LYS A 586 -25.03 -20.69 1.06
CA LYS A 586 -25.10 -19.50 0.21
C LYS A 586 -26.53 -19.06 -0.10
N PHE A 587 -27.46 -20.01 -0.24
CA PHE A 587 -28.87 -19.67 -0.42
C PHE A 587 -29.48 -19.07 0.84
N GLN A 588 -29.15 -19.61 2.02
CA GLN A 588 -29.60 -19.06 3.30
C GLN A 588 -29.07 -17.63 3.50
N GLU A 589 -27.79 -17.39 3.19
CA GLU A 589 -27.19 -16.05 3.22
C GLU A 589 -27.91 -15.10 2.23
N LEU A 590 -28.19 -15.56 1.01
CA LEU A 590 -28.91 -14.79 0.00
C LEU A 590 -30.34 -14.42 0.46
N GLU A 591 -31.08 -15.39 1.03
CA GLU A 591 -32.43 -15.18 1.55
C GLU A 591 -32.40 -14.15 2.69
N GLN A 592 -31.44 -14.26 3.61
CA GLN A 592 -31.26 -13.28 4.68
C GLN A 592 -30.95 -11.88 4.14
N HIS A 593 -30.10 -11.77 3.11
CA HIS A 593 -29.81 -10.48 2.46
C HIS A 593 -31.04 -9.85 1.81
N LEU A 594 -31.89 -10.65 1.16
CA LEU A 594 -33.15 -10.17 0.59
C LEU A 594 -34.10 -9.67 1.69
N LEU A 595 -34.23 -10.41 2.79
CA LEU A 595 -35.04 -10.02 3.94
C LEU A 595 -34.53 -8.72 4.59
N ASP A 596 -33.21 -8.59 4.76
CA ASP A 596 -32.59 -7.40 5.34
C ASP A 596 -32.79 -6.13 4.48
N LEU A 597 -32.89 -6.30 3.15
CA LEU A 597 -33.27 -5.23 2.22
C LEU A 597 -34.78 -4.95 2.18
N GLY A 598 -35.56 -5.68 2.98
CA GLY A 598 -37.00 -5.49 3.10
C GLY A 598 -37.80 -6.06 1.94
N PHE A 599 -37.34 -7.18 1.34
CA PHE A 599 -38.17 -8.01 0.48
C PHE A 599 -39.25 -8.70 1.31
N GLN A 600 -40.48 -8.71 0.80
CA GLN A 600 -41.60 -9.37 1.44
C GLN A 600 -41.65 -10.86 1.11
N GLU A 601 -42.26 -11.67 1.97
CA GLU A 601 -42.39 -13.12 1.76
C GLU A 601 -43.08 -13.48 0.45
N ASN A 602 -44.07 -12.70 0.01
CA ASN A 602 -44.72 -12.90 -1.30
C ASN A 602 -43.77 -12.64 -2.49
N GLN A 603 -42.80 -11.74 -2.34
CA GLN A 603 -41.77 -11.46 -3.36
C GLN A 603 -40.76 -12.61 -3.42
N LEU A 604 -40.37 -13.15 -2.26
CA LEU A 604 -39.52 -14.35 -2.17
C LEU A 604 -40.23 -15.56 -2.78
N GLU A 605 -41.51 -15.76 -2.47
CA GLU A 605 -42.30 -16.84 -3.06
C GLU A 605 -42.40 -16.71 -4.59
N THR A 606 -42.53 -15.47 -5.09
CA THR A 606 -42.51 -15.21 -6.54
C THR A 606 -41.16 -15.57 -7.15
N LEU A 607 -40.05 -15.20 -6.51
CA LEU A 607 -38.70 -15.58 -6.92
C LEU A 607 -38.56 -17.12 -7.01
N TYR A 608 -39.01 -17.83 -5.98
CA TYR A 608 -38.91 -19.30 -5.90
C TYR A 608 -39.74 -19.99 -6.97
N CYS A 609 -40.99 -19.56 -7.17
CA CYS A 609 -41.84 -20.07 -8.24
C CYS A 609 -41.24 -19.81 -9.63
N LEU A 610 -40.64 -18.65 -9.86
CA LEU A 610 -40.04 -18.32 -11.16
C LEU A 610 -38.79 -19.16 -11.43
N ILE A 611 -37.89 -19.34 -10.46
CA ILE A 611 -36.71 -20.22 -10.62
C ILE A 611 -37.14 -21.66 -10.86
N ALA A 612 -38.10 -22.18 -10.08
CA ALA A 612 -38.64 -23.53 -10.25
C ALA A 612 -39.33 -23.71 -11.61
N SER A 613 -40.04 -22.68 -12.09
CA SER A 613 -40.69 -22.71 -13.40
C SER A 613 -39.68 -22.80 -14.54
N ILE A 614 -38.53 -22.13 -14.42
CA ILE A 614 -37.45 -22.20 -15.42
C ILE A 614 -36.86 -23.60 -15.47
N LEU A 615 -36.61 -24.22 -14.31
CA LEU A 615 -36.12 -25.60 -14.26
C LEU A 615 -37.10 -26.57 -14.90
N ASN A 616 -38.39 -26.48 -14.56
CA ASN A 616 -39.45 -27.31 -15.15
C ASN A 616 -39.66 -27.03 -16.65
N LEU A 617 -39.46 -25.79 -17.12
CA LEU A 617 -39.50 -25.45 -18.55
C LEU A 617 -38.51 -26.30 -19.35
N GLY A 618 -37.29 -26.51 -18.84
CA GLY A 618 -36.27 -27.34 -19.49
C GLY A 618 -36.68 -28.80 -19.68
N GLU A 619 -37.65 -29.29 -18.91
CA GLU A 619 -38.12 -30.68 -19.00
C GLU A 619 -39.25 -30.89 -20.01
N ILE A 620 -39.83 -29.83 -20.58
CA ILE A 620 -40.88 -29.97 -21.61
C ILE A 620 -40.26 -30.53 -22.89
N ARG A 621 -40.79 -31.67 -23.34
CA ARG A 621 -40.39 -32.37 -24.56
C ARG A 621 -41.50 -32.30 -25.61
N PHE A 622 -41.08 -32.19 -26.86
CA PHE A 622 -41.98 -32.10 -28.00
C PHE A 622 -41.77 -33.32 -28.90
N LYS A 623 -42.87 -33.82 -29.46
CA LYS A 623 -42.85 -34.91 -30.43
C LYS A 623 -43.53 -34.43 -31.73
N GLN A 624 -42.96 -34.81 -32.86
CA GLN A 624 -43.55 -34.59 -34.17
C GLN A 624 -43.41 -35.88 -35.00
N GLU A 625 -44.52 -36.59 -35.24
CA GLU A 625 -44.55 -37.74 -36.15
C GLU A 625 -44.59 -37.26 -37.62
N GLN A 626 -44.17 -38.10 -38.57
CA GLN A 626 -44.19 -37.76 -40.01
C GLN A 626 -45.59 -37.28 -40.44
N ASP A 627 -45.67 -36.08 -41.03
CA ASP A 627 -46.89 -35.38 -41.45
C ASP A 627 -47.92 -35.04 -40.34
N LYS A 628 -47.53 -35.11 -39.05
CA LYS A 628 -48.38 -34.69 -37.93
C LYS A 628 -47.96 -33.35 -37.33
N GLU A 629 -48.92 -32.70 -36.70
CA GLU A 629 -48.70 -31.47 -35.94
C GLU A 629 -47.85 -31.77 -34.69
N VAL A 630 -47.05 -30.79 -34.25
CA VAL A 630 -46.27 -30.92 -33.02
C VAL A 630 -47.20 -31.07 -31.81
N GLU A 631 -46.84 -31.98 -30.91
CA GLU A 631 -47.53 -32.20 -29.63
C GLU A 631 -46.51 -32.17 -28.48
N ILE A 632 -46.98 -31.82 -27.29
CA ILE A 632 -46.19 -31.95 -26.06
C ILE A 632 -46.17 -33.44 -25.68
N GLU A 633 -44.99 -34.04 -25.60
CA GLU A 633 -44.81 -35.46 -25.25
C GLU A 633 -45.18 -35.73 -23.79
N ASN A 634 -44.77 -34.82 -22.89
CA ASN A 634 -44.98 -34.92 -21.45
C ASN A 634 -45.82 -33.72 -20.93
N PRO A 635 -47.15 -33.74 -21.10
CA PRO A 635 -48.02 -32.61 -20.74
C PRO A 635 -47.96 -32.25 -19.24
N GLU A 636 -47.61 -33.19 -18.37
CA GLU A 636 -47.43 -32.96 -16.94
C GLU A 636 -46.36 -31.89 -16.65
N ALA A 637 -45.26 -31.86 -17.38
CA ALA A 637 -44.20 -30.86 -17.19
C ALA A 637 -44.71 -29.44 -17.53
N ALA A 638 -45.49 -29.31 -18.61
CA ALA A 638 -46.14 -28.04 -18.97
C ALA A 638 -47.19 -27.61 -17.93
N ALA A 639 -47.91 -28.57 -17.34
CA ALA A 639 -48.86 -28.32 -16.26
C ALA A 639 -48.18 -27.81 -14.98
N LYS A 640 -47.04 -28.41 -14.58
CA LYS A 640 -46.21 -27.93 -13.46
C LYS A 640 -45.82 -26.46 -13.67
N VAL A 641 -45.31 -26.11 -14.85
CA VAL A 641 -44.93 -24.72 -15.19
C VAL A 641 -46.12 -23.77 -15.12
N ALA A 642 -47.28 -24.15 -15.67
CA ALA A 642 -48.47 -23.31 -15.65
C ALA A 642 -48.97 -23.04 -14.22
N ARG A 643 -48.93 -24.05 -13.33
CA ARG A 643 -49.28 -23.88 -11.90
C ARG A 643 -48.33 -22.93 -11.19
N LEU A 644 -47.01 -23.07 -11.38
CA LEU A 644 -45.99 -22.21 -10.78
C LEU A 644 -46.12 -20.74 -11.25
N LEU A 645 -46.36 -20.53 -12.55
CA LEU A 645 -46.57 -19.21 -13.13
C LEU A 645 -47.97 -18.63 -12.85
N ARG A 646 -48.87 -19.44 -12.26
CA ARG A 646 -50.27 -19.09 -11.99
C ARG A 646 -51.03 -18.65 -13.25
N VAL A 647 -50.81 -19.36 -14.35
CA VAL A 647 -51.48 -19.16 -15.64
C VAL A 647 -52.37 -20.35 -15.97
N ASP A 648 -53.32 -20.17 -16.90
CA ASP A 648 -54.18 -21.25 -17.36
C ASP A 648 -53.37 -22.31 -18.13
N GLU A 649 -53.44 -23.56 -17.66
CA GLU A 649 -52.69 -24.69 -18.20
C GLU A 649 -52.96 -24.95 -19.68
N LYS A 650 -54.22 -24.85 -20.10
CA LYS A 650 -54.61 -25.10 -21.49
C LYS A 650 -54.09 -23.99 -22.41
N LYS A 651 -54.19 -22.73 -21.98
CA LYS A 651 -53.65 -21.59 -22.73
C LYS A 651 -52.14 -21.62 -22.79
N PHE A 652 -51.46 -22.01 -21.71
CA PHE A 652 -50.01 -22.14 -21.68
C PHE A 652 -49.52 -23.23 -22.64
N SER A 653 -50.10 -24.43 -22.54
CA SER A 653 -49.79 -25.55 -23.43
C SER A 653 -50.10 -25.24 -24.89
N TRP A 654 -51.13 -24.43 -25.14
CA TRP A 654 -51.43 -23.93 -26.48
C TRP A 654 -50.37 -22.94 -26.96
N ALA A 655 -49.98 -21.97 -26.14
CA ALA A 655 -49.06 -20.89 -26.53
C ALA A 655 -47.61 -21.35 -26.75
N ILE A 656 -47.20 -22.50 -26.18
CA ILE A 656 -45.84 -23.01 -26.36
C ILE A 656 -45.65 -23.74 -27.71
N ILE A 657 -46.73 -24.26 -28.29
CA ILE A 657 -46.72 -24.96 -29.59
C ILE A 657 -47.39 -24.17 -30.74
N ASN A 658 -48.09 -23.07 -30.42
CA ASN A 658 -48.76 -22.22 -31.39
C ASN A 658 -48.31 -20.77 -31.25
N TYR A 659 -48.30 -20.05 -32.37
CA TYR A 659 -48.12 -18.60 -32.40
C TYR A 659 -49.16 -17.94 -33.32
N CYS A 660 -49.41 -16.66 -33.09
CA CYS A 660 -50.29 -15.85 -33.93
C CYS A 660 -49.43 -14.94 -34.82
N ALA A 661 -49.66 -14.99 -36.13
CA ALA A 661 -49.02 -14.09 -37.08
C ALA A 661 -50.08 -13.27 -37.82
N ILE A 662 -49.80 -11.98 -38.07
CA ILE A 662 -50.67 -11.14 -38.88
C ILE A 662 -50.32 -11.38 -40.34
N GLN A 663 -51.23 -12.00 -41.08
CA GLN A 663 -51.11 -12.17 -42.53
C GLN A 663 -52.24 -11.38 -43.19
N LYS A 664 -51.88 -10.42 -44.06
CA LYS A 664 -52.83 -9.57 -44.82
C LYS A 664 -53.90 -8.89 -43.93
N GLY A 665 -53.51 -8.44 -42.73
CA GLY A 665 -54.42 -7.76 -41.79
C GLY A 665 -55.30 -8.68 -40.94
N THR A 666 -55.20 -10.00 -41.10
CA THR A 666 -55.91 -11.00 -40.28
C THR A 666 -54.93 -11.79 -39.40
N ALA A 667 -55.29 -12.03 -38.14
CA ALA A 667 -54.52 -12.87 -37.24
C ALA A 667 -54.74 -14.36 -37.59
N VAL A 668 -53.70 -15.00 -38.12
CA VAL A 668 -53.70 -16.43 -38.44
C VAL A 668 -52.98 -17.18 -37.32
N ARG A 669 -53.58 -18.29 -36.89
CA ARG A 669 -52.97 -19.21 -35.92
C ARG A 669 -52.06 -20.16 -36.68
N LEU A 670 -50.79 -20.17 -36.32
CA LEU A 670 -49.78 -21.04 -36.88
C LEU A 670 -49.22 -21.93 -35.77
N ARG A 671 -48.70 -23.09 -36.16
CA ARG A 671 -48.05 -24.04 -35.25
C ARG A 671 -46.56 -24.02 -35.47
N HIS A 672 -45.83 -24.19 -34.37
CA HIS A 672 -44.40 -24.37 -34.40
C HIS A 672 -44.03 -25.73 -35.00
N THR A 673 -42.89 -25.80 -35.67
CA THR A 673 -42.18 -27.08 -35.84
C THR A 673 -41.61 -27.56 -34.48
N GLN A 674 -41.17 -28.81 -34.38
CA GLN A 674 -40.52 -29.29 -33.15
C GLN A 674 -39.37 -28.38 -32.69
N VAL A 675 -38.46 -28.03 -33.62
CA VAL A 675 -37.30 -27.16 -33.34
C VAL A 675 -37.73 -25.75 -32.94
N GLU A 676 -38.77 -25.21 -33.59
CA GLU A 676 -39.31 -23.90 -33.22
C GLU A 676 -39.96 -23.90 -31.84
N ALA A 677 -40.64 -24.99 -31.44
CA ALA A 677 -41.23 -25.13 -30.11
C ALA A 677 -40.15 -25.25 -29.02
N GLU A 678 -39.08 -26.00 -29.28
CA GLU A 678 -37.90 -26.06 -28.41
C GLU A 678 -37.25 -24.67 -28.25
N ASN A 679 -37.05 -23.95 -29.36
CA ASN A 679 -36.53 -22.58 -29.33
C ASN A 679 -37.48 -21.63 -28.60
N ALA A 680 -38.80 -21.73 -28.80
CA ALA A 680 -39.78 -20.89 -28.13
C ALA A 680 -39.78 -21.10 -26.60
N ARG A 681 -39.70 -22.37 -26.16
CA ARG A 681 -39.51 -22.75 -24.75
C ARG A 681 -38.24 -22.14 -24.18
N ASP A 682 -37.13 -22.21 -24.90
CA ASP A 682 -35.83 -21.72 -24.44
C ASP A 682 -35.79 -20.17 -24.38
N VAL A 683 -36.39 -19.51 -25.37
CA VAL A 683 -36.56 -18.04 -25.38
C VAL A 683 -37.47 -17.60 -24.21
N LEU A 684 -38.52 -18.37 -23.91
CA LEU A 684 -39.37 -18.09 -22.75
C LEU A 684 -38.59 -18.25 -21.43
N ALA A 685 -37.84 -19.33 -21.25
CA ALA A 685 -37.04 -19.57 -20.04
C ALA A 685 -36.00 -18.46 -19.80
N SER A 686 -35.23 -18.12 -20.83
CA SER A 686 -34.24 -17.03 -20.77
C SER A 686 -34.90 -15.65 -20.60
N GLY A 687 -36.07 -15.44 -21.20
CA GLY A 687 -36.87 -14.23 -21.06
C GLY A 687 -37.41 -14.02 -19.64
N ILE A 688 -37.96 -15.07 -19.02
CA ILE A 688 -38.41 -15.05 -17.62
C ILE A 688 -37.24 -14.72 -16.70
N TYR A 689 -36.10 -15.40 -16.87
CA TYR A 689 -34.92 -15.16 -16.03
C TYR A 689 -34.41 -13.73 -16.15
N PHE A 690 -34.30 -13.21 -17.37
CA PHE A 690 -33.87 -11.84 -17.57
C PHE A 690 -34.79 -10.82 -16.91
N ARG A 691 -36.12 -11.00 -17.06
CA ARG A 691 -37.11 -10.13 -16.41
C ARG A 691 -37.11 -10.26 -14.90
N LEU A 692 -36.82 -11.46 -14.37
CA LEU A 692 -36.64 -11.70 -12.95
C LEU A 692 -35.45 -10.90 -12.40
N VAL A 693 -34.28 -11.00 -13.04
CA VAL A 693 -33.08 -10.25 -12.63
C VAL A 693 -33.33 -8.74 -12.69
N ASP A 694 -33.91 -8.26 -13.79
CA ASP A 694 -34.29 -6.84 -13.97
C ASP A 694 -35.25 -6.38 -12.86
N TRP A 695 -36.28 -7.17 -12.55
CA TRP A 695 -37.22 -6.86 -11.47
C TRP A 695 -36.54 -6.79 -10.10
N ILE A 696 -35.69 -7.76 -9.75
CA ILE A 696 -34.96 -7.77 -8.47
C ILE A 696 -34.07 -6.53 -8.34
N VAL A 697 -33.30 -6.21 -9.39
CA VAL A 697 -32.43 -5.02 -9.40
C VAL A 697 -33.24 -3.75 -9.24
N ASN A 698 -34.39 -3.63 -9.91
CA ASN A 698 -35.27 -2.48 -9.76
C ASN A 698 -35.88 -2.37 -8.35
N VAL A 699 -36.24 -3.49 -7.72
CA VAL A 699 -36.71 -3.50 -6.33
C VAL A 699 -35.58 -3.07 -5.38
N ILE A 700 -34.36 -3.58 -5.57
CA ILE A 700 -33.18 -3.16 -4.80
C ILE A 700 -32.95 -1.66 -4.94
N ASN A 701 -32.93 -1.13 -6.17
CA ASN A 701 -32.73 0.30 -6.44
C ASN A 701 -33.80 1.15 -5.75
N HIS A 702 -35.07 0.76 -5.84
CA HIS A 702 -36.16 1.46 -5.15
C HIS A 702 -36.00 1.43 -3.61
N LYS A 703 -35.52 0.32 -3.04
CA LYS A 703 -35.31 0.20 -1.59
C LYS A 703 -34.12 1.04 -1.12
N LEU A 704 -33.08 1.15 -1.94
CA LEU A 704 -31.90 1.97 -1.65
C LEU A 704 -32.12 3.47 -1.91
N SER A 705 -33.06 3.85 -2.77
CA SER A 705 -33.39 5.25 -3.06
C SER A 705 -34.21 5.92 -1.95
N PHE A 706 -35.01 5.15 -1.19
CA PHE A 706 -35.95 5.69 -0.19
C PHE A 706 -35.28 6.34 1.04
N THR A 707 -33.98 6.14 1.24
CA THR A 707 -33.20 6.88 2.26
C THR A 707 -32.89 8.33 1.89
N GLY A 708 -33.19 8.76 0.65
CA GLY A 708 -32.97 10.13 0.17
C GLY A 708 -34.18 11.07 0.23
N ALA A 709 -35.37 10.59 0.61
CA ALA A 709 -36.61 11.39 0.60
C ALA A 709 -36.89 12.14 1.94
N VAL A 710 -35.93 12.15 2.86
CA VAL A 710 -35.95 13.02 4.05
C VAL A 710 -34.71 13.92 4.00
N LEU A 711 -34.70 14.85 3.05
CA LEU A 711 -33.88 16.06 3.07
C LEU A 711 -34.74 17.23 2.60
#